data_AF-A0A9E1MF74-F1
#
_entry.id   AF-A0A9E1MF74-F1
#
_cell.length_a   1.000
_cell.length_b   1.000
_cell.length_c   1.000
_cell.angle_alpha   90.00
_cell.angle_beta   90.00
_cell.angle_gamma   90.00
#
_symmetry.space_group_name_H-M   'P 1'
#
loop_
_entity.id
_entity.type
_entity.pdbx_description
1 polymer ?
#
loop_
_entity_poly.entity_id
_entity_poly.type
_entity_poly.pdbx_seq_one_letter_code
_entity_poly.pdbx_strand_id
1 'polypeptide(L)'
;MKKLEKLEKDLLLLFQEEGLVTDIYHLLNLCTNEQFQPKNKEIDKELITEYKDNIITIQFILESLVSKGKLLKREKKEKLKKHSKINTQYYAPNSYSFPPLSGDVVKENGVLKIHCDQYHYLKTIIHSLDGKEDVGDKVIFEVIDKENVKNIENHKDKLEDTYIVKVTKIVAKKKDNNRDMKALLELKNVAKSFPKSVKKEARALSSIIPKEEYERRQDRRDHIIYTIDGADTKDMDDAISARKDHRLNTYHLTVDIADVTYFVKPGSEIDKEALRRGVSYYLGEYTIPMVPPKLTNHICSLCPREDRLSLTVEAEIDKNGIILNSSIYESVIHSKKKMVYEEVNEILEIGTIPKNYEDYVPHLMDAYELAQILHKRRMGRGFVSFDVPEPRLFFDASGKVIKIENRRRGTSEKMVEEFMLLANEIVAQKLYQTGYPSIYRIHDTLNIKKLNQAYKILLELGIDIGRYMDKMNQQGFTPKALEELLDATRKLENGDIVHRVILECLTRARYSANPLPHFGVGLDKYLHFTSPIRRYSDIVAHRLVKEYLFEGKQPISIQAKKDELTDIAYQISMESTKADRLEEKAIQTKIAEYMENYIGEEYDGRIIQLSSHSIHVELDNYVEVIIPLNRNEFTFYKDISVSNISGVEYHLGDIIRVKIDRVNKLKGNVYGSYTGETKRLYHQPKK
;
A
#
# COMPACT_ATOMS: atom_id res chain seq x y z
N MET A 1 -0.14 30.97 0.51
CA MET A 1 0.61 31.00 1.78
C MET A 1 0.23 32.22 2.62
N LYS A 2 0.86 33.40 2.52
CA LYS A 2 0.55 34.53 3.44
C LYS A 2 -0.93 34.98 3.51
N LYS A 3 -1.69 34.87 2.42
CA LYS A 3 -3.15 35.13 2.42
C LYS A 3 -3.97 34.02 3.10
N LEU A 4 -3.49 32.77 3.03
CA LEU A 4 -4.09 31.60 3.69
C LEU A 4 -3.79 31.61 5.19
N GLU A 5 -2.55 31.90 5.59
CA GLU A 5 -2.17 32.09 7.00
C GLU A 5 -2.97 33.22 7.67
N LYS A 6 -3.29 34.28 6.90
CA LYS A 6 -4.15 35.36 7.37
C LYS A 6 -5.62 34.92 7.49
N LEU A 7 -6.15 34.20 6.51
CA LEU A 7 -7.52 33.67 6.54
C LEU A 7 -7.72 32.66 7.67
N GLU A 8 -6.72 31.79 7.89
CA GLU A 8 -6.66 30.84 9.00
C GLU A 8 -6.68 31.55 10.34
N LYS A 9 -5.80 32.56 10.54
CA LYS A 9 -5.82 33.40 11.75
C LYS A 9 -7.15 34.12 11.96
N ASP A 10 -7.72 34.70 10.91
CA ASP A 10 -8.97 35.46 10.99
C ASP A 10 -10.18 34.55 11.28
N LEU A 11 -10.18 33.30 10.78
CA LEU A 11 -11.18 32.28 11.07
C LEU A 11 -11.04 31.73 12.51
N LEU A 12 -9.81 31.47 12.96
CA LEU A 12 -9.51 31.06 14.34
C LEU A 12 -9.98 32.11 15.35
N LEU A 13 -9.80 33.40 15.05
CA LEU A 13 -10.21 34.50 15.93
C LEU A 13 -11.74 34.69 15.98
N LEU A 14 -12.46 34.36 14.91
CA LEU A 14 -13.93 34.55 14.81
C LEU A 14 -14.74 33.45 15.50
N PHE A 15 -14.17 32.24 15.62
CA PHE A 15 -14.86 31.04 16.12
C PHE A 15 -14.36 30.52 17.48
N GLN A 16 -13.49 31.27 18.16
CA GLN A 16 -13.07 30.99 19.54
C GLN A 16 -14.20 31.15 20.60
N GLU A 17 -15.38 31.64 20.22
CA GLU A 17 -16.49 31.85 21.18
C GLU A 17 -17.65 30.85 21.08
N GLU A 18 -17.80 30.07 20.00
CA GLU A 18 -18.84 29.02 19.93
C GLU A 18 -18.33 27.79 19.18
N GLY A 19 -18.45 26.61 19.81
CA GLY A 19 -17.83 25.32 19.47
C GLY A 19 -18.18 24.69 18.11
N LEU A 20 -17.83 25.35 17.01
CA LEU A 20 -17.86 24.84 15.63
C LEU A 20 -16.44 24.62 15.05
N VAL A 21 -15.45 24.52 15.94
CA VAL A 21 -14.02 24.45 15.59
C VAL A 21 -13.65 23.13 14.87
N THR A 22 -14.35 22.04 15.13
CA THR A 22 -13.96 20.67 14.72
C THR A 22 -14.00 20.43 13.21
N ASP A 23 -15.07 20.86 12.53
CA ASP A 23 -15.23 20.62 11.08
C ASP A 23 -14.28 21.51 10.26
N ILE A 24 -14.03 22.74 10.73
CA ILE A 24 -13.14 23.70 10.07
C ILE A 24 -11.66 23.32 10.28
N TYR A 25 -11.28 22.81 11.46
CA TYR A 25 -9.91 22.32 11.70
C TYR A 25 -9.58 21.08 10.88
N HIS A 26 -10.54 20.15 10.72
CA HIS A 26 -10.34 18.96 9.91
C HIS A 26 -10.12 19.32 8.43
N LEU A 27 -10.78 20.38 7.95
CA LEU A 27 -10.62 20.89 6.59
C LEU A 27 -9.38 21.76 6.39
N LEU A 28 -8.98 22.53 7.41
CA LEU A 28 -7.71 23.25 7.39
C LEU A 28 -6.53 22.26 7.41
N ASN A 29 -6.57 21.19 8.20
CA ASN A 29 -5.55 20.14 8.17
C ASN A 29 -5.48 19.38 6.83
N LEU A 30 -6.60 19.25 6.12
CA LEU A 30 -6.59 18.74 4.73
C LEU A 30 -5.89 19.71 3.76
N CYS A 31 -5.85 21.01 4.08
CA CYS A 31 -5.08 22.03 3.34
C CYS A 31 -3.61 22.16 3.82
N THR A 32 -3.35 22.03 5.12
CA THR A 32 -2.07 22.34 5.75
C THR A 32 -1.43 21.07 6.31
N ASN A 33 -1.16 20.09 5.44
CA ASN A 33 -0.20 19.06 5.81
C ASN A 33 1.17 19.74 6.01
N GLU A 34 1.70 19.76 7.23
CA GLU A 34 2.95 20.45 7.62
C GLU A 34 4.22 19.91 6.91
N GLN A 35 4.10 18.98 5.97
CA GLN A 35 5.23 18.49 5.16
C GLN A 35 5.59 19.40 3.96
N PHE A 36 4.88 20.50 3.74
CA PHE A 36 5.10 21.35 2.55
C PHE A 36 5.95 22.60 2.84
N GLN A 37 7.27 22.42 2.91
CA GLN A 37 8.21 23.49 2.56
C GLN A 37 8.85 23.20 1.18
N PRO A 38 8.42 23.86 0.10
CA PRO A 38 9.04 23.68 -1.20
C PRO A 38 10.39 24.40 -1.23
N LYS A 39 11.49 23.63 -1.19
CA LYS A 39 12.83 24.15 -1.46
C LYS A 39 13.19 24.24 -2.94
N ASN A 40 12.32 23.84 -3.87
CA ASN A 40 12.56 24.09 -5.30
C ASN A 40 11.25 24.35 -6.06
N LYS A 41 11.33 25.32 -6.99
CA LYS A 41 10.24 25.83 -7.81
C LYS A 41 9.90 24.85 -8.93
N GLU A 42 8.85 24.08 -8.73
CA GLU A 42 7.85 23.76 -9.75
C GLU A 42 6.60 23.26 -9.00
N ILE A 43 5.54 24.06 -9.01
CA ILE A 43 4.32 23.76 -8.26
C ILE A 43 3.44 22.88 -9.16
N ASP A 44 3.24 21.65 -8.72
CA ASP A 44 2.44 20.62 -9.36
C ASP A 44 0.98 21.08 -9.61
N LYS A 45 0.50 20.88 -10.84
CA LYS A 45 -0.84 21.29 -11.30
C LYS A 45 -1.95 20.46 -10.63
N GLU A 46 -1.70 19.19 -10.32
CA GLU A 46 -2.64 18.34 -9.59
C GLU A 46 -2.76 18.81 -8.14
N LEU A 47 -1.64 19.18 -7.53
CA LEU A 47 -1.59 19.76 -6.19
C LEU A 47 -2.38 21.08 -6.12
N ILE A 48 -2.21 21.98 -7.09
CA ILE A 48 -3.02 23.22 -7.18
C ILE A 48 -4.52 22.91 -7.28
N THR A 49 -4.88 21.78 -7.86
CA THR A 49 -6.28 21.36 -8.04
C THR A 49 -6.84 20.82 -6.72
N GLU A 50 -6.11 19.95 -6.03
CA GLU A 50 -6.46 19.46 -4.69
C GLU A 50 -6.57 20.59 -3.65
N TYR A 51 -5.65 21.56 -3.68
CA TYR A 51 -5.69 22.75 -2.83
C TYR A 51 -6.90 23.66 -3.13
N LYS A 52 -7.30 23.79 -4.40
CA LYS A 52 -8.51 24.53 -4.78
C LYS A 52 -9.75 23.85 -4.24
N ASP A 53 -9.84 22.52 -4.36
CA ASP A 53 -10.99 21.73 -3.93
C ASP A 53 -11.19 21.79 -2.40
N ASN A 54 -10.11 21.79 -1.63
CA ASN A 54 -10.18 21.91 -0.17
C ASN A 54 -10.60 23.32 0.30
N ILE A 55 -10.11 24.39 -0.34
CA ILE A 55 -10.52 25.78 -0.05
C ILE A 55 -12.00 25.99 -0.40
N ILE A 56 -12.44 25.43 -1.53
CA ILE A 56 -13.83 25.42 -1.99
C ILE A 56 -14.74 24.74 -0.95
N THR A 57 -14.30 23.62 -0.40
CA THR A 57 -15.05 22.86 0.61
C THR A 57 -15.21 23.65 1.92
N ILE A 58 -14.15 24.35 2.36
CA ILE A 58 -14.19 25.22 3.56
C ILE A 58 -15.17 26.37 3.37
N GLN A 59 -15.16 27.02 2.21
CA GLN A 59 -16.04 28.15 1.92
C GLN A 59 -17.52 27.75 1.86
N PHE A 60 -17.83 26.60 1.26
CA PHE A 60 -19.18 26.04 1.22
C PHE A 60 -19.75 25.78 2.63
N ILE A 61 -18.92 25.27 3.54
CA ILE A 61 -19.33 25.00 4.92
C ILE A 61 -19.55 26.30 5.69
N LEU A 62 -18.69 27.31 5.52
CA LEU A 62 -18.87 28.63 6.13
C LEU A 62 -20.15 29.33 5.66
N GLU A 63 -20.46 29.28 4.37
CA GLU A 63 -21.69 29.84 3.81
C GLU A 63 -22.94 29.07 4.30
N SER A 64 -22.85 27.75 4.41
CA SER A 64 -23.91 26.90 4.99
C SER A 64 -24.17 27.25 6.45
N LEU A 65 -23.12 27.44 7.26
CA LEU A 65 -23.23 27.86 8.67
C LEU A 65 -23.87 29.25 8.82
N VAL A 66 -23.53 30.20 7.93
CA VAL A 66 -24.15 31.54 7.91
C VAL A 66 -25.62 31.50 7.48
N SER A 67 -25.97 30.62 6.55
CA SER A 67 -27.35 30.45 6.06
C SER A 67 -28.26 29.75 7.08
N LYS A 68 -27.72 28.82 7.88
CA LYS A 68 -28.48 28.02 8.87
C LYS A 68 -28.85 28.76 10.16
N GLY A 69 -28.48 30.03 10.31
CA GLY A 69 -29.09 30.94 11.30
C GLY A 69 -29.05 30.49 12.77
N LYS A 70 -28.25 29.50 13.14
CA LYS A 70 -28.04 29.15 14.55
C LYS A 70 -26.92 30.02 15.10
N LEU A 71 -27.32 30.93 16.00
CA LEU A 71 -26.49 31.65 16.99
C LEU A 71 -25.43 32.65 16.47
N LEU A 72 -25.82 33.63 15.64
CA LEU A 72 -24.96 34.83 15.44
C LEU A 72 -25.74 36.13 15.63
N LYS A 73 -25.31 36.94 16.63
CA LYS A 73 -25.81 38.31 16.85
C LYS A 73 -25.62 39.17 15.60
N ARG A 74 -26.54 40.10 15.36
CA ARG A 74 -26.68 40.94 14.15
C ARG A 74 -25.36 41.64 13.73
N GLU A 75 -24.55 42.09 14.68
CA GLU A 75 -23.22 42.70 14.43
C GLU A 75 -22.16 41.72 13.90
N LYS A 76 -22.16 40.44 14.33
CA LYS A 76 -21.24 39.41 13.80
C LYS A 76 -21.57 39.07 12.34
N LYS A 77 -22.87 39.12 11.98
CA LYS A 77 -23.37 38.91 10.60
C LYS A 77 -22.91 40.01 9.64
N GLU A 78 -22.76 41.25 10.12
CA GLU A 78 -22.22 42.36 9.33
C GLU A 78 -20.70 42.33 9.19
N LYS A 79 -19.95 41.92 10.23
CA LYS A 79 -18.49 41.71 10.15
C LYS A 79 -18.12 40.62 9.14
N LEU A 80 -18.87 39.51 9.10
CA LEU A 80 -18.72 38.44 8.11
C LEU A 80 -19.03 38.93 6.68
N LYS A 81 -20.10 39.71 6.48
CA LYS A 81 -20.41 40.35 5.18
C LYS A 81 -19.34 41.36 4.71
N LYS A 82 -18.59 41.97 5.63
CA LYS A 82 -17.48 42.88 5.32
C LYS A 82 -16.20 42.13 4.95
N HIS A 83 -15.94 40.97 5.57
CA HIS A 83 -14.77 40.12 5.27
C HIS A 83 -14.99 39.19 4.07
N SER A 84 -16.23 38.84 3.73
CA SER A 84 -16.57 38.18 2.46
C SER A 84 -16.35 39.11 1.25
N LYS A 85 -16.14 40.42 1.49
CA LYS A 85 -15.70 41.41 0.52
C LYS A 85 -14.19 41.68 0.60
N ILE A 86 -13.37 40.66 0.88
CA ILE A 86 -11.96 40.73 0.45
C ILE A 86 -11.99 40.87 -1.07
N ASN A 87 -11.52 42.02 -1.55
CA ASN A 87 -11.30 42.36 -2.96
C ASN A 87 -10.21 41.43 -3.55
N THR A 88 -10.54 40.17 -3.74
CA THR A 88 -9.92 39.34 -4.76
C THR A 88 -10.62 39.70 -6.06
N GLN A 89 -9.90 40.40 -6.95
CA GLN A 89 -10.21 40.33 -8.37
C GLN A 89 -10.46 38.86 -8.71
N TYR A 90 -11.70 38.61 -9.09
CA TYR A 90 -12.24 37.31 -9.41
C TYR A 90 -11.36 36.64 -10.47
N TYR A 91 -10.64 35.59 -10.07
CA TYR A 91 -10.74 34.35 -10.82
C TYR A 91 -11.81 33.55 -10.10
N ALA A 92 -13.09 33.78 -10.43
CA ALA A 92 -14.10 32.77 -10.19
C ALA A 92 -13.62 31.53 -10.95
N PRO A 93 -13.33 30.39 -10.30
CA PRO A 93 -13.51 29.14 -11.01
C PRO A 93 -15.00 29.13 -11.36
N ASN A 94 -15.31 29.38 -12.63
CA ASN A 94 -16.64 29.08 -13.15
C ASN A 94 -16.93 27.62 -12.76
N SER A 95 -17.98 27.42 -11.97
CA SER A 95 -18.45 26.14 -11.39
C SER A 95 -17.60 25.54 -10.25
N TYR A 96 -18.15 25.58 -9.04
CA TYR A 96 -17.88 24.53 -8.06
C TYR A 96 -18.38 23.22 -8.70
N SER A 97 -17.63 22.11 -8.71
CA SER A 97 -18.14 20.78 -9.12
C SER A 97 -17.76 19.73 -8.07
N PHE A 98 -18.64 18.78 -7.78
CA PHE A 98 -18.22 17.62 -6.99
C PHE A 98 -17.30 16.77 -7.88
N PRO A 99 -16.23 16.15 -7.34
CA PRO A 99 -15.53 15.11 -8.08
C PRO A 99 -16.52 13.97 -8.40
N PRO A 100 -16.22 13.09 -9.37
CA PRO A 100 -17.04 11.91 -9.61
C PRO A 100 -17.29 11.13 -8.32
N LEU A 101 -18.55 10.81 -8.05
CA LEU A 101 -18.99 10.07 -6.87
C LEU A 101 -19.50 8.70 -7.26
N SER A 102 -19.60 7.79 -6.29
CA SER A 102 -20.21 6.48 -6.50
C SER A 102 -21.38 6.25 -5.58
N GLY A 103 -22.28 5.37 -5.98
CA GLY A 103 -23.39 4.99 -5.15
C GLY A 103 -24.28 3.93 -5.78
N ASP A 104 -25.28 3.53 -5.01
CA ASP A 104 -26.26 2.53 -5.41
C ASP A 104 -27.56 3.20 -5.85
N VAL A 105 -28.07 2.81 -7.01
CA VAL A 105 -29.36 3.28 -7.51
C VAL A 105 -30.47 2.68 -6.66
N VAL A 106 -31.32 3.51 -6.09
CA VAL A 106 -32.46 3.10 -5.27
C VAL A 106 -33.74 3.73 -5.79
N LYS A 107 -34.88 3.17 -5.39
CA LYS A 107 -36.19 3.74 -5.69
C LYS A 107 -36.91 4.08 -4.39
N GLU A 108 -37.16 5.36 -4.18
CA GLU A 108 -37.88 5.88 -3.02
C GLU A 108 -39.05 6.73 -3.50
N ASN A 109 -40.26 6.44 -3.02
CA ASN A 109 -41.49 7.15 -3.39
C ASN A 109 -41.69 7.27 -4.92
N GLY A 110 -41.32 6.24 -5.67
CA GLY A 110 -41.46 6.22 -7.13
C GLY A 110 -40.32 6.89 -7.91
N VAL A 111 -39.43 7.63 -7.24
CA VAL A 111 -38.32 8.38 -7.84
C VAL A 111 -37.01 7.59 -7.71
N LEU A 112 -36.23 7.53 -8.78
CA LEU A 112 -34.88 6.97 -8.74
C LEU A 112 -33.91 7.96 -8.10
N LYS A 113 -33.18 7.48 -7.10
CA LYS A 113 -32.17 8.21 -6.35
C LYS A 113 -30.88 7.42 -6.32
N ILE A 114 -29.81 8.04 -5.84
CA ILE A 114 -28.53 7.39 -5.57
C ILE A 114 -28.22 7.53 -4.08
N HIS A 115 -28.02 6.41 -3.39
CA HIS A 115 -27.39 6.39 -2.08
C HIS A 115 -25.89 6.51 -2.28
N CYS A 116 -25.33 7.69 -1.95
CA CYS A 116 -23.92 7.99 -2.16
C CYS A 116 -23.02 7.25 -1.15
N ASP A 117 -21.97 6.60 -1.66
CA ASP A 117 -21.01 5.86 -0.85
C ASP A 117 -20.10 6.79 -0.02
N GLN A 118 -19.68 7.90 -0.62
CA GLN A 118 -18.75 8.87 -0.01
C GLN A 118 -19.44 9.71 1.08
N TYR A 119 -20.71 10.05 0.85
CA TYR A 119 -21.47 11.03 1.61
C TYR A 119 -22.90 10.52 1.87
N HIS A 120 -23.08 9.70 2.92
CA HIS A 120 -24.39 9.11 3.25
C HIS A 120 -25.51 10.13 3.51
N TYR A 121 -25.18 11.37 3.85
CA TYR A 121 -26.16 12.45 4.05
C TYR A 121 -26.63 13.09 2.74
N LEU A 122 -25.99 12.78 1.62
CA LEU A 122 -26.23 13.42 0.33
C LEU A 122 -27.50 12.82 -0.29
N LYS A 123 -28.61 13.56 -0.22
CA LYS A 123 -29.87 13.19 -0.88
C LYS A 123 -29.77 13.55 -2.35
N THR A 124 -30.06 12.61 -3.23
CA THR A 124 -29.96 12.81 -4.68
C THR A 124 -31.26 12.46 -5.40
N ILE A 125 -31.45 13.06 -6.58
CA ILE A 125 -32.42 12.64 -7.59
C ILE A 125 -31.68 12.45 -8.90
N ILE A 126 -31.88 11.30 -9.55
CA ILE A 126 -31.25 11.03 -10.83
C ILE A 126 -31.90 11.90 -11.91
N HIS A 127 -31.08 12.66 -12.63
CA HIS A 127 -31.47 13.30 -13.87
C HIS A 127 -31.61 12.23 -14.96
N SER A 128 -32.84 11.74 -15.12
CA SER A 128 -33.20 10.67 -16.05
C SER A 128 -33.10 11.13 -17.52
N LEU A 129 -31.90 11.34 -18.05
CA LEU A 129 -31.71 11.62 -19.47
C LEU A 129 -31.74 10.34 -20.33
N ASP A 130 -31.30 9.19 -19.79
CA ASP A 130 -31.10 7.96 -20.60
C ASP A 130 -31.93 6.74 -20.16
N GLY A 131 -32.44 6.69 -18.92
CA GLY A 131 -33.36 5.64 -18.45
C GLY A 131 -32.80 4.22 -18.47
N LYS A 132 -31.47 4.05 -18.30
CA LYS A 132 -30.77 2.76 -18.40
C LYS A 132 -30.40 2.16 -17.04
N GLU A 133 -30.62 2.91 -15.96
CA GLU A 133 -30.25 2.57 -14.61
C GLU A 133 -31.33 1.72 -13.93
N ASP A 134 -30.95 0.54 -13.46
CA ASP A 134 -31.85 -0.34 -12.72
C ASP A 134 -31.67 -0.16 -11.21
N VAL A 135 -32.72 -0.42 -10.43
CA VAL A 135 -32.63 -0.43 -8.97
C VAL A 135 -31.60 -1.47 -8.52
N GLY A 136 -30.63 -1.01 -7.74
CA GLY A 136 -29.52 -1.78 -7.24
C GLY A 136 -28.29 -1.75 -8.14
N ASP A 137 -28.27 -1.01 -9.24
CA ASP A 137 -27.05 -0.78 -10.02
C ASP A 137 -26.03 0.05 -9.23
N LYS A 138 -24.74 -0.26 -9.41
CA LYS A 138 -23.63 0.55 -8.90
C LYS A 138 -23.23 1.52 -9.99
N VAL A 139 -23.19 2.80 -9.65
CA VAL A 139 -22.95 3.87 -10.63
C VAL A 139 -21.86 4.82 -10.19
N ILE A 140 -21.19 5.43 -11.16
CA ILE A 140 -20.48 6.70 -11.00
C ILE A 140 -21.40 7.82 -11.48
N PHE A 141 -21.44 8.91 -10.73
CA PHE A 141 -22.28 10.06 -11.04
C PHE A 141 -21.59 11.38 -10.72
N GLU A 142 -22.08 12.44 -11.36
CA GLU A 142 -21.67 13.82 -11.15
C GLU A 142 -22.88 14.65 -10.70
N VAL A 143 -22.66 15.66 -9.86
CA VAL A 143 -23.73 16.56 -9.44
C VAL A 143 -23.89 17.67 -10.47
N ILE A 144 -25.07 17.77 -11.09
CA ILE A 144 -25.35 18.70 -12.21
C ILE A 144 -25.91 20.03 -11.72
N ASP A 145 -26.81 20.00 -10.75
CA ASP A 145 -27.52 21.19 -10.29
C ASP A 145 -27.26 21.46 -8.81
N LYS A 146 -26.71 22.65 -8.56
CA LYS A 146 -26.43 23.19 -7.23
C LYS A 146 -27.47 24.22 -6.78
N GLU A 147 -28.23 24.79 -7.70
CA GLU A 147 -29.12 25.96 -7.50
C GLU A 147 -30.55 25.60 -7.13
N ASN A 148 -31.00 24.37 -7.37
CA ASN A 148 -32.33 23.90 -6.94
C ASN A 148 -32.55 23.82 -5.40
N VAL A 149 -31.57 24.24 -4.59
CA VAL A 149 -31.73 24.45 -3.14
C VAL A 149 -32.34 25.83 -2.80
N LYS A 150 -32.33 26.82 -3.72
CA LYS A 150 -32.92 28.16 -3.46
C LYS A 150 -34.21 28.47 -4.21
N ASN A 151 -34.50 27.83 -5.34
CA ASN A 151 -35.62 28.25 -6.22
C ASN A 151 -36.93 27.46 -6.05
N ILE A 152 -37.10 26.69 -4.97
CA ILE A 152 -38.42 26.21 -4.51
C ILE A 152 -38.98 27.20 -3.45
N GLU A 153 -38.82 28.50 -3.68
CA GLU A 153 -39.29 29.54 -2.74
C GLU A 153 -40.75 29.97 -2.95
N ASN A 154 -41.52 29.32 -3.83
CA ASN A 154 -42.94 29.67 -4.02
C ASN A 154 -43.95 28.53 -3.82
N HIS A 155 -43.53 27.32 -3.46
CA HIS A 155 -44.44 26.29 -2.97
C HIS A 155 -44.03 25.83 -1.57
N LYS A 156 -44.83 26.26 -0.59
CA LYS A 156 -44.78 25.80 0.80
C LYS A 156 -45.21 24.33 0.84
N ASP A 157 -44.28 23.43 0.53
CA ASP A 157 -44.24 22.11 1.15
C ASP A 157 -42.80 21.57 1.10
N LYS A 158 -42.36 21.08 2.25
CA LYS A 158 -40.98 20.68 2.59
C LYS A 158 -40.39 19.68 1.58
N LEU A 159 -39.37 20.09 0.81
CA LEU A 159 -38.40 19.20 0.20
C LEU A 159 -37.01 19.58 0.70
N GLU A 160 -36.42 18.68 1.48
CA GLU A 160 -35.11 18.81 2.15
C GLU A 160 -33.95 18.69 1.14
N ASP A 161 -32.95 19.57 1.21
CA ASP A 161 -31.59 19.53 0.59
C ASP A 161 -31.32 18.34 -0.39
N THR A 162 -31.89 18.37 -1.60
CA THR A 162 -31.75 17.27 -2.59
C THR A 162 -31.02 17.74 -3.85
N TYR A 163 -29.99 17.00 -4.27
CA TYR A 163 -29.13 17.31 -5.43
C TYR A 163 -29.57 16.56 -6.69
N ILE A 164 -29.55 17.23 -7.85
CA ILE A 164 -29.75 16.57 -9.14
C ILE A 164 -28.41 16.04 -9.66
N VAL A 165 -28.39 14.76 -10.03
CA VAL A 165 -27.16 14.05 -10.43
C VAL A 165 -27.27 13.43 -11.81
N LYS A 166 -26.16 13.41 -12.56
CA LYS A 166 -26.00 12.68 -13.82
C LYS A 166 -25.26 11.40 -13.55
N VAL A 167 -25.86 10.27 -13.87
CA VAL A 167 -25.09 9.02 -13.94
C VAL A 167 -24.17 9.11 -15.16
N THR A 168 -22.87 8.99 -14.93
CA THR A 168 -21.86 9.01 -15.99
C THR A 168 -21.49 7.59 -16.42
N LYS A 169 -21.60 6.62 -15.52
CA LYS A 169 -21.27 5.22 -15.81
C LYS A 169 -21.98 4.24 -14.88
N ILE A 170 -22.55 3.17 -15.42
CA ILE A 170 -22.93 1.99 -14.65
C ILE A 170 -21.71 1.08 -14.55
N VAL A 171 -21.16 0.89 -13.34
CA VAL A 171 -19.93 0.12 -13.11
C VAL A 171 -20.20 -1.34 -12.78
N ALA A 172 -21.36 -1.65 -12.22
CA ALA A 172 -21.77 -3.02 -11.92
C ALA A 172 -23.30 -3.14 -11.75
N LYS A 173 -23.83 -4.34 -12.01
CA LYS A 173 -25.23 -4.68 -11.76
C LYS A 173 -25.42 -5.19 -10.33
N LYS A 174 -26.68 -5.23 -9.84
CA LYS A 174 -27.02 -5.55 -8.45
C LYS A 174 -26.35 -6.81 -7.85
N LYS A 175 -26.22 -7.87 -8.64
CA LYS A 175 -25.71 -9.19 -8.21
C LYS A 175 -24.19 -9.37 -8.37
N ASP A 176 -23.46 -8.31 -8.70
CA ASP A 176 -22.02 -8.37 -8.89
C ASP A 176 -21.29 -8.23 -7.54
N ASN A 177 -20.69 -9.31 -7.05
CA ASN A 177 -19.96 -9.35 -5.78
C ASN A 177 -18.72 -8.43 -5.74
N ASN A 178 -18.28 -7.93 -6.90
CA ASN A 178 -17.13 -7.04 -7.01
C ASN A 178 -17.53 -5.61 -7.38
N ARG A 179 -18.80 -5.24 -7.18
CA ARG A 179 -19.33 -3.90 -7.51
C ARG A 179 -18.58 -2.76 -6.82
N ASP A 180 -18.25 -2.90 -5.53
CA ASP A 180 -17.60 -1.85 -4.74
C ASP A 180 -16.13 -1.70 -5.17
N MET A 181 -15.43 -2.83 -5.41
CA MET A 181 -14.10 -2.82 -6.01
C MET A 181 -14.08 -2.16 -7.40
N LYS A 182 -15.08 -2.48 -8.24
CA LYS A 182 -15.19 -1.88 -9.59
C LYS A 182 -15.40 -0.37 -9.53
N ALA A 183 -16.21 0.11 -8.58
CA ALA A 183 -16.42 1.53 -8.32
C ALA A 183 -15.13 2.21 -7.81
N LEU A 184 -14.44 1.61 -6.83
CA LEU A 184 -13.17 2.10 -6.32
C LEU A 184 -12.14 2.29 -7.44
N LEU A 185 -11.99 1.28 -8.31
CA LEU A 185 -11.04 1.34 -9.42
C LEU A 185 -11.39 2.41 -10.47
N GLU A 186 -12.68 2.65 -10.68
CA GLU A 186 -13.16 3.70 -11.58
C GLU A 186 -12.86 5.09 -11.01
N LEU A 187 -13.17 5.32 -9.74
CA LEU A 187 -12.90 6.58 -9.04
C LEU A 187 -11.40 6.91 -8.97
N LYS A 188 -10.55 5.88 -8.91
CA LYS A 188 -9.08 6.03 -8.90
C LYS A 188 -8.47 6.10 -10.30
N ASN A 189 -9.30 6.11 -11.35
CA ASN A 189 -8.89 6.17 -12.75
C ASN A 189 -7.81 5.14 -13.11
N VAL A 190 -7.99 3.90 -12.66
CA VAL A 190 -7.01 2.83 -12.88
C VAL A 190 -7.31 2.12 -14.20
N ALA A 191 -6.35 2.16 -15.11
CA ALA A 191 -6.49 1.59 -16.45
C ALA A 191 -6.52 0.05 -16.42
N LYS A 192 -7.73 -0.53 -16.46
CA LYS A 192 -7.92 -2.00 -16.39
C LYS A 192 -7.50 -2.72 -17.67
N SER A 193 -7.66 -2.11 -18.84
CA SER A 193 -7.43 -2.76 -20.13
C SER A 193 -6.18 -2.24 -20.84
N PHE A 194 -5.45 -3.14 -21.50
CA PHE A 194 -4.35 -2.77 -22.39
C PHE A 194 -4.85 -2.09 -23.69
N PRO A 195 -4.14 -1.07 -24.20
CA PRO A 195 -4.38 -0.48 -25.51
C PRO A 195 -4.37 -1.51 -26.65
N LYS A 196 -5.02 -1.17 -27.77
CA LYS A 196 -5.08 -2.06 -28.95
C LYS A 196 -3.69 -2.35 -29.54
N SER A 197 -2.78 -1.36 -29.55
CA SER A 197 -1.40 -1.52 -30.04
C SER A 197 -0.64 -2.56 -29.21
N VAL A 198 -0.68 -2.42 -27.89
CA VAL A 198 -0.08 -3.37 -26.94
C VAL A 198 -0.64 -4.78 -27.10
N LYS A 199 -1.96 -4.93 -27.24
CA LYS A 199 -2.59 -6.24 -27.48
C LYS A 199 -2.16 -6.86 -28.80
N LYS A 200 -1.99 -6.05 -29.85
CA LYS A 200 -1.51 -6.52 -31.16
C LYS A 200 -0.07 -7.01 -31.07
N GLU A 201 0.80 -6.24 -30.42
CA GLU A 201 2.21 -6.63 -30.21
C GLU A 201 2.30 -7.93 -29.41
N ALA A 202 1.60 -8.03 -28.27
CA ALA A 202 1.61 -9.23 -27.45
C ALA A 202 1.17 -10.47 -28.24
N ARG A 203 0.11 -10.35 -29.06
CA ARG A 203 -0.36 -11.45 -29.93
C ARG A 203 0.69 -11.91 -30.94
N ALA A 204 1.57 -11.02 -31.40
CA ALA A 204 2.62 -11.35 -32.36
C ALA A 204 3.82 -12.08 -31.75
N LEU A 205 4.00 -12.02 -30.42
CA LEU A 205 5.12 -12.71 -29.75
C LEU A 205 5.02 -14.24 -29.91
N SER A 206 6.11 -14.90 -30.25
CA SER A 206 6.18 -16.36 -30.32
C SER A 206 6.44 -16.96 -28.94
N SER A 207 5.85 -18.12 -28.65
CA SER A 207 6.23 -18.96 -27.51
C SER A 207 7.36 -19.95 -27.85
N ILE A 208 7.70 -20.09 -29.13
CA ILE A 208 8.76 -20.98 -29.60
C ILE A 208 10.10 -20.27 -29.38
N ILE A 209 10.97 -20.89 -28.60
CA ILE A 209 12.35 -20.43 -28.39
C ILE A 209 13.16 -20.74 -29.66
N PRO A 210 13.79 -19.75 -30.30
CA PRO A 210 14.65 -19.98 -31.47
C PRO A 210 15.86 -20.86 -31.14
N LYS A 211 16.35 -21.63 -32.11
CA LYS A 211 17.48 -22.55 -31.91
C LYS A 211 18.74 -21.82 -31.44
N GLU A 212 18.94 -20.61 -31.94
CA GLU A 212 20.08 -19.76 -31.63
C GLU A 212 20.14 -19.41 -30.13
N GLU A 213 19.00 -19.31 -29.45
CA GLU A 213 18.97 -19.04 -28.01
C GLU A 213 19.43 -20.26 -27.19
N TYR A 214 19.18 -21.49 -27.67
CA TYR A 214 19.71 -22.71 -27.03
C TYR A 214 21.23 -22.84 -27.20
N GLU A 215 21.77 -22.38 -28.34
CA GLU A 215 23.20 -22.44 -28.62
C GLU A 215 23.98 -21.33 -27.87
N ARG A 216 23.35 -20.18 -27.66
CA ARG A 216 23.97 -18.98 -27.07
C ARG A 216 23.94 -18.96 -25.53
N ARG A 217 22.89 -19.49 -24.92
CA ARG A 217 22.66 -19.42 -23.47
C ARG A 217 23.22 -20.64 -22.75
N GLN A 218 23.48 -20.48 -21.46
CA GLN A 218 23.85 -21.62 -20.61
C GLN A 218 22.67 -22.59 -20.52
N ASP A 219 22.87 -23.84 -20.94
CA ASP A 219 21.86 -24.89 -20.79
C ASP A 219 21.84 -25.40 -19.35
N ARG A 220 20.68 -25.29 -18.70
CA ARG A 220 20.43 -25.77 -17.33
C ARG A 220 19.22 -26.70 -17.28
N ARG A 221 18.72 -27.16 -18.43
CA ARG A 221 17.47 -27.93 -18.51
C ARG A 221 17.55 -29.29 -17.79
N ASP A 222 18.74 -29.83 -17.61
CA ASP A 222 18.95 -31.10 -16.89
C ASP A 222 19.09 -30.94 -15.37
N HIS A 223 19.16 -29.70 -14.87
CA HIS A 223 19.27 -29.43 -13.44
C HIS A 223 17.91 -29.61 -12.72
N ILE A 224 17.96 -29.92 -11.42
CA ILE A 224 16.77 -29.98 -10.55
C ILE A 224 16.37 -28.56 -10.15
N ILE A 225 15.59 -27.92 -11.03
CA ILE A 225 15.08 -26.56 -10.85
C ILE A 225 13.57 -26.63 -10.59
N TYR A 226 13.06 -25.82 -9.67
CA TYR A 226 11.65 -25.75 -9.32
C TYR A 226 11.24 -24.34 -8.91
N THR A 227 9.96 -24.01 -9.05
CA THR A 227 9.38 -22.77 -8.49
C THR A 227 8.66 -23.12 -7.18
N ILE A 228 8.56 -22.16 -6.25
CA ILE A 228 7.74 -22.30 -5.03
C ILE A 228 6.90 -21.05 -4.89
N ASP A 229 5.59 -21.20 -5.04
CA ASP A 229 4.64 -20.10 -5.13
C ASP A 229 3.33 -20.44 -4.39
N GLY A 230 2.40 -19.48 -4.36
CA GLY A 230 1.01 -19.78 -3.99
C GLY A 230 0.36 -20.74 -4.99
N ALA A 231 -0.61 -21.53 -4.51
CA ALA A 231 -1.34 -22.49 -5.33
C ALA A 231 -1.94 -21.85 -6.60
N ASP A 232 -2.49 -20.64 -6.47
CA ASP A 232 -3.15 -19.91 -7.56
C ASP A 232 -2.22 -19.05 -8.42
N THR A 233 -0.93 -18.95 -8.10
CA THR A 233 0.05 -18.13 -8.84
C THR A 233 0.20 -18.63 -10.28
N LYS A 234 0.22 -17.70 -11.25
CA LYS A 234 0.40 -18.00 -12.69
C LYS A 234 1.63 -17.32 -13.28
N ASP A 235 2.08 -16.25 -12.65
CA ASP A 235 3.21 -15.40 -12.98
C ASP A 235 4.44 -15.76 -12.13
N MET A 236 5.02 -16.93 -12.38
CA MET A 236 6.24 -17.35 -11.70
C MET A 236 7.44 -16.63 -12.31
N ASP A 237 7.91 -15.60 -11.61
CA ASP A 237 9.09 -14.80 -11.97
C ASP A 237 10.39 -15.56 -11.72
N ASP A 238 10.43 -16.38 -10.68
CA ASP A 238 11.65 -17.01 -10.16
C ASP A 238 11.53 -18.53 -10.04
N ALA A 239 12.66 -19.19 -10.26
CA ALA A 239 12.89 -20.60 -9.98
C ALA A 239 14.21 -20.75 -9.24
N ILE A 240 14.32 -21.78 -8.41
CA ILE A 240 15.48 -21.99 -7.56
C ILE A 240 16.04 -23.41 -7.72
N SER A 241 17.34 -23.52 -7.43
CA SER A 241 18.04 -24.78 -7.23
C SER A 241 19.12 -24.54 -6.18
N ALA A 242 19.07 -25.30 -5.09
CA ALA A 242 20.11 -25.29 -4.07
C ALA A 242 20.63 -26.72 -3.86
N ARG A 243 21.94 -26.86 -3.70
CA ARG A 243 22.59 -28.11 -3.33
C ARG A 243 23.79 -27.85 -2.44
N LYS A 244 24.05 -28.75 -1.50
CA LYS A 244 25.26 -28.73 -0.68
C LYS A 244 26.35 -29.58 -1.31
N ASP A 245 27.54 -29.01 -1.45
CA ASP A 245 28.75 -29.79 -1.68
C ASP A 245 29.27 -30.27 -0.31
N HIS A 246 29.03 -31.54 0.01
CA HIS A 246 29.47 -32.12 1.28
C HIS A 246 30.99 -32.24 1.42
N ARG A 247 31.75 -32.25 0.32
CA ARG A 247 33.22 -32.34 0.37
C ARG A 247 33.83 -30.99 0.73
N LEU A 248 33.33 -29.92 0.14
CA LEU A 248 33.82 -28.56 0.36
C LEU A 248 33.10 -27.86 1.52
N ASN A 249 31.96 -28.42 1.95
CA ASN A 249 31.04 -27.82 2.92
C ASN A 249 30.60 -26.41 2.47
N THR A 250 30.31 -26.30 1.17
CA THR A 250 29.78 -25.10 0.50
C THR A 250 28.41 -25.42 -0.09
N TYR A 251 27.68 -24.38 -0.46
CA TYR A 251 26.38 -24.46 -1.11
C TYR A 251 26.46 -23.84 -2.49
N HIS A 252 25.83 -24.47 -3.45
CA HIS A 252 25.58 -23.89 -4.77
C HIS A 252 24.11 -23.51 -4.85
N LEU A 253 23.85 -22.20 -4.91
CA LEU A 253 22.52 -21.65 -5.11
C LEU A 253 22.42 -21.03 -6.50
N THR A 254 21.33 -21.32 -7.19
CA THR A 254 20.93 -20.57 -8.37
C THR A 254 19.52 -20.03 -8.21
N VAL A 255 19.36 -18.78 -8.61
CA VAL A 255 18.09 -18.08 -8.72
C VAL A 255 17.91 -17.72 -10.20
N ASP A 256 17.01 -18.45 -10.85
CA ASP A 256 16.72 -18.32 -12.27
C ASP A 256 15.50 -17.41 -12.45
N ILE A 257 15.68 -16.22 -13.05
CA ILE A 257 14.62 -15.21 -13.19
C ILE A 257 14.14 -15.12 -14.64
N ALA A 258 12.84 -15.07 -14.87
CA ALA A 258 12.23 -14.92 -16.18
C ALA A 258 12.85 -13.77 -17.01
N ASP A 259 13.30 -14.06 -18.23
CA ASP A 259 13.90 -13.06 -19.12
C ASP A 259 12.85 -12.25 -19.87
N VAL A 260 12.15 -11.37 -19.15
CA VAL A 260 11.11 -10.50 -19.72
C VAL A 260 11.71 -9.55 -20.77
N THR A 261 12.97 -9.15 -20.63
CA THR A 261 13.64 -8.24 -21.56
C THR A 261 13.89 -8.85 -22.94
N TYR A 262 13.89 -10.18 -23.05
CA TYR A 262 13.91 -10.86 -24.33
C TYR A 262 12.67 -10.50 -25.16
N PHE A 263 11.49 -10.49 -24.53
CA PHE A 263 10.21 -10.23 -25.20
C PHE A 263 9.82 -8.75 -25.22
N VAL A 264 10.18 -7.99 -24.19
CA VAL A 264 9.82 -6.57 -24.04
C VAL A 264 11.02 -5.69 -24.42
N LYS A 265 11.09 -5.34 -25.70
CA LYS A 265 12.19 -4.52 -26.24
C LYS A 265 12.03 -3.05 -25.85
N PRO A 266 13.13 -2.33 -25.55
CA PRO A 266 13.08 -0.89 -25.29
C PRO A 266 12.34 -0.12 -26.39
N GLY A 267 11.41 0.76 -26.02
CA GLY A 267 10.64 1.59 -26.96
C GLY A 267 9.49 0.86 -27.68
N SER A 268 9.26 -0.43 -27.42
CA SER A 268 8.07 -1.15 -27.89
C SER A 268 6.78 -0.64 -27.25
N GLU A 269 5.61 -1.04 -27.76
CA GLU A 269 4.33 -0.62 -27.19
C GLU A 269 4.11 -1.28 -25.82
N ILE A 270 4.52 -2.54 -25.67
CA ILE A 270 4.51 -3.23 -24.37
C ILE A 270 5.43 -2.51 -23.38
N ASP A 271 6.62 -2.09 -23.79
CA ASP A 271 7.58 -1.39 -22.93
C ASP A 271 7.05 -0.04 -22.42
N LYS A 272 6.52 0.79 -23.33
CA LYS A 272 5.91 2.08 -22.97
C LYS A 272 4.76 1.90 -21.98
N GLU A 273 3.91 0.90 -22.21
CA GLU A 273 2.79 0.61 -21.33
C GLU A 273 3.24 0.03 -19.98
N ALA A 274 4.29 -0.80 -19.96
CA ALA A 274 4.87 -1.34 -18.73
C ALA A 274 5.50 -0.23 -17.88
N LEU A 275 6.24 0.72 -18.49
CA LEU A 275 6.74 1.92 -17.83
C LEU A 275 5.58 2.78 -17.30
N ARG A 276 4.54 3.00 -18.11
CA ARG A 276 3.35 3.77 -17.71
C ARG A 276 2.63 3.15 -16.51
N ARG A 277 2.57 1.82 -16.42
CA ARG A 277 1.97 1.10 -15.28
C ARG A 277 2.91 1.01 -14.08
N GLY A 278 4.22 0.91 -14.31
CA GLY A 278 5.27 0.82 -13.29
C GLY A 278 5.33 -0.52 -12.53
N VAL A 279 4.18 -0.99 -12.03
CA VAL A 279 4.01 -2.23 -11.26
C VAL A 279 2.65 -2.89 -11.55
N SER A 280 2.53 -4.17 -11.23
CA SER A 280 1.22 -4.85 -11.14
C SER A 280 0.51 -4.46 -9.84
N TYR A 281 -0.82 -4.46 -9.84
CA TYR A 281 -1.66 -4.20 -8.66
C TYR A 281 -2.35 -5.50 -8.22
N TYR A 282 -2.32 -5.83 -6.93
CA TYR A 282 -2.90 -7.03 -6.32
C TYR A 282 -4.02 -6.65 -5.32
N LEU A 283 -5.27 -6.67 -5.79
CA LEU A 283 -6.43 -6.08 -5.12
C LEU A 283 -7.36 -7.15 -4.52
N GLY A 284 -6.79 -8.09 -3.75
CA GLY A 284 -7.47 -9.32 -3.34
C GLY A 284 -7.51 -10.31 -4.52
N GLU A 285 -8.69 -10.73 -4.96
CA GLU A 285 -8.82 -11.65 -6.12
C GLU A 285 -8.53 -10.99 -7.48
N TYR A 286 -8.41 -9.67 -7.52
CA TYR A 286 -8.27 -8.94 -8.78
C TYR A 286 -6.83 -8.49 -8.99
N THR A 287 -6.20 -8.95 -10.06
CA THR A 287 -4.86 -8.50 -10.47
C THR A 287 -4.96 -7.59 -11.68
N ILE A 288 -4.28 -6.43 -11.62
CA ILE A 288 -4.07 -5.57 -12.79
C ILE A 288 -2.60 -5.70 -13.17
N PRO A 289 -2.27 -6.51 -14.19
CA PRO A 289 -0.88 -6.81 -14.50
C PRO A 289 -0.18 -5.63 -15.17
N MET A 290 1.13 -5.51 -14.93
CA MET A 290 2.00 -4.53 -15.59
C MET A 290 2.20 -4.86 -17.07
N VAL A 291 2.41 -6.14 -17.40
CA VAL A 291 2.57 -6.62 -18.78
C VAL A 291 1.38 -7.46 -19.23
N PRO A 292 1.13 -7.61 -20.54
CA PRO A 292 -0.02 -8.36 -21.05
C PRO A 292 -0.06 -9.82 -20.56
N PRO A 293 -1.26 -10.41 -20.33
CA PRO A 293 -1.40 -11.77 -19.81
C PRO A 293 -0.67 -12.87 -20.58
N LYS A 294 -0.43 -12.66 -21.88
CA LYS A 294 0.36 -13.60 -22.70
C LYS A 294 1.81 -13.73 -22.22
N LEU A 295 2.39 -12.66 -21.69
CA LEU A 295 3.71 -12.68 -21.05
C LEU A 295 3.61 -13.28 -19.65
N THR A 296 2.68 -12.79 -18.83
CA THR A 296 2.58 -13.18 -17.41
C THR A 296 2.23 -14.65 -17.21
N ASN A 297 1.38 -15.24 -18.05
CA ASN A 297 0.83 -16.59 -17.79
C ASN A 297 1.42 -17.67 -18.69
N HIS A 298 2.23 -17.28 -19.69
CA HIS A 298 2.73 -18.21 -20.69
C HIS A 298 4.22 -17.98 -20.97
N ILE A 299 4.57 -17.04 -21.84
CA ILE A 299 5.90 -17.04 -22.47
C ILE A 299 7.04 -16.60 -21.54
N CYS A 300 6.76 -15.82 -20.50
CA CYS A 300 7.77 -15.43 -19.50
C CYS A 300 7.71 -16.29 -18.24
N SER A 301 6.50 -16.68 -17.80
CA SER A 301 6.32 -17.48 -16.58
C SER A 301 7.15 -18.76 -16.64
N LEU A 302 7.86 -19.09 -15.56
CA LEU A 302 8.73 -20.25 -15.45
C LEU A 302 7.94 -21.55 -15.21
N CYS A 303 6.96 -21.80 -16.08
CA CYS A 303 6.02 -22.91 -16.01
C CYS A 303 6.75 -24.27 -15.92
N PRO A 304 6.20 -25.22 -15.15
CA PRO A 304 6.81 -26.54 -15.04
C PRO A 304 6.73 -27.29 -16.36
N ARG A 305 7.75 -28.09 -16.64
CA ARG A 305 7.89 -28.99 -17.80
C ARG A 305 7.96 -28.30 -19.15
N GLU A 306 8.35 -27.03 -19.15
CA GLU A 306 8.56 -26.26 -20.37
C GLU A 306 9.91 -25.55 -20.34
N ASP A 307 10.54 -25.45 -21.51
CA ASP A 307 11.77 -24.69 -21.66
C ASP A 307 11.46 -23.19 -21.55
N ARG A 308 12.29 -22.47 -20.80
CA ARG A 308 12.13 -21.03 -20.56
C ARG A 308 13.47 -20.31 -20.56
N LEU A 309 13.43 -19.08 -21.06
CA LEU A 309 14.57 -18.17 -21.06
C LEU A 309 14.65 -17.44 -19.72
N SER A 310 15.82 -17.44 -19.11
CA SER A 310 16.05 -16.77 -17.83
C SER A 310 17.37 -16.00 -17.80
N LEU A 311 17.47 -15.08 -16.85
CA LEU A 311 18.73 -14.58 -16.31
C LEU A 311 18.96 -15.28 -14.98
N THR A 312 20.03 -16.05 -14.89
CA THR A 312 20.42 -16.78 -13.69
C THR A 312 21.41 -15.97 -12.88
N VAL A 313 21.15 -15.86 -11.58
CA VAL A 313 22.15 -15.48 -10.58
C VAL A 313 22.61 -16.76 -9.90
N GLU A 314 23.90 -17.04 -9.97
CA GLU A 314 24.53 -18.20 -9.34
C GLU A 314 25.51 -17.75 -8.26
N ALA A 315 25.51 -18.44 -7.13
CA ALA A 315 26.38 -18.16 -6.00
C ALA A 315 26.90 -19.45 -5.37
N GLU A 316 28.20 -19.46 -5.09
CA GLU A 316 28.84 -20.43 -4.20
C GLU A 316 28.99 -19.79 -2.83
N ILE A 317 28.50 -20.47 -1.79
CA ILE A 317 28.31 -19.89 -0.46
C ILE A 317 28.92 -20.83 0.59
N ASP A 318 29.70 -20.29 1.52
CA ASP A 318 30.26 -21.09 2.62
C ASP A 318 29.24 -21.38 3.74
N LYS A 319 29.64 -22.20 4.71
CA LYS A 319 28.84 -22.54 5.90
C LYS A 319 28.44 -21.34 6.79
N ASN A 320 29.02 -20.16 6.57
CA ASN A 320 28.73 -18.92 7.30
C ASN A 320 27.90 -17.92 6.45
N GLY A 321 27.44 -18.35 5.28
CA GLY A 321 26.69 -17.50 4.36
C GLY A 321 27.55 -16.48 3.62
N ILE A 322 28.87 -16.64 3.60
CA ILE A 322 29.78 -15.80 2.81
C ILE A 322 29.72 -16.28 1.36
N ILE A 323 29.42 -15.35 0.45
CA ILE A 323 29.52 -15.59 -0.99
C ILE A 323 31.01 -15.71 -1.34
N LEU A 324 31.44 -16.90 -1.75
CA LEU A 324 32.79 -17.19 -2.21
C LEU A 324 32.97 -16.77 -3.67
N ASN A 325 31.96 -17.05 -4.48
CA ASN A 325 31.91 -16.68 -5.88
C ASN A 325 30.46 -16.38 -6.31
N SER A 326 30.28 -15.52 -7.30
CA SER A 326 28.98 -15.31 -7.91
C SER A 326 29.10 -14.96 -9.39
N SER A 327 28.11 -15.38 -10.18
CA SER A 327 28.01 -15.10 -11.61
C SER A 327 26.56 -14.71 -11.97
N ILE A 328 26.41 -13.97 -13.06
CA ILE A 328 25.11 -13.65 -13.65
C ILE A 328 25.24 -13.98 -15.13
N TYR A 329 24.28 -14.71 -15.70
CA TYR A 329 24.32 -15.09 -17.11
C TYR A 329 22.92 -15.39 -17.65
N GLU A 330 22.77 -15.36 -18.97
CA GLU A 330 21.56 -15.83 -19.64
C GLU A 330 21.56 -17.35 -19.73
N SER A 331 20.41 -17.97 -19.43
CA SER A 331 20.26 -19.43 -19.44
C SER A 331 18.94 -19.88 -20.06
N VAL A 332 18.88 -21.16 -20.42
CA VAL A 332 17.64 -21.88 -20.71
C VAL A 332 17.42 -22.90 -19.60
N ILE A 333 16.26 -22.83 -18.95
CA ILE A 333 15.89 -23.74 -17.85
C ILE A 333 14.69 -24.60 -18.25
N HIS A 334 14.49 -25.68 -17.49
CA HIS A 334 13.31 -26.53 -17.58
C HIS A 334 12.85 -26.86 -16.16
N SER A 335 11.93 -26.04 -15.62
CA SER A 335 11.41 -26.23 -14.26
C SER A 335 10.76 -27.61 -14.15
N LYS A 336 11.21 -28.43 -13.21
CA LYS A 336 10.73 -29.81 -13.05
C LYS A 336 9.36 -29.84 -12.36
N LYS A 337 9.06 -28.84 -11.54
CA LYS A 337 7.85 -28.78 -10.72
C LYS A 337 7.52 -27.34 -10.31
N LYS A 338 6.23 -27.00 -10.37
CA LYS A 338 5.66 -25.89 -9.60
C LYS A 338 5.32 -26.45 -8.23
N MET A 339 5.98 -25.96 -7.19
CA MET A 339 5.68 -26.33 -5.80
C MET A 339 4.78 -25.29 -5.15
N VAL A 340 3.97 -25.73 -4.20
CA VAL A 340 3.11 -24.86 -3.39
C VAL A 340 3.76 -24.62 -2.02
N TYR A 341 3.75 -23.38 -1.52
CA TYR A 341 4.32 -23.04 -0.21
C TYR A 341 3.81 -23.94 0.91
N GLU A 342 2.50 -24.15 0.98
CA GLU A 342 1.87 -25.01 1.99
C GLU A 342 2.40 -26.44 1.95
N GLU A 343 2.55 -27.05 0.76
CA GLU A 343 3.09 -28.40 0.58
C GLU A 343 4.58 -28.49 0.96
N VAL A 344 5.37 -27.46 0.66
CA VAL A 344 6.79 -27.42 1.07
C VAL A 344 6.91 -27.21 2.58
N ASN A 345 6.04 -26.42 3.19
CA ASN A 345 5.98 -26.25 4.64
C ASN A 345 5.65 -27.56 5.35
N GLU A 346 4.75 -28.40 4.82
CA GLU A 346 4.50 -29.75 5.36
C GLU A 346 5.78 -30.61 5.42
N ILE A 347 6.64 -30.52 4.40
CA ILE A 347 7.93 -31.23 4.35
C ILE A 347 8.89 -30.66 5.39
N LEU A 348 9.08 -29.34 5.41
CA LEU A 348 10.13 -28.69 6.19
C LEU A 348 9.79 -28.58 7.69
N GLU A 349 8.52 -28.44 8.03
CA GLU A 349 8.08 -28.19 9.42
C GLU A 349 7.54 -29.46 10.10
N ILE A 350 6.85 -30.33 9.36
CA ILE A 350 6.15 -31.50 9.91
C ILE A 350 6.86 -32.82 9.54
N GLY A 351 7.62 -32.82 8.44
CA GLY A 351 8.25 -34.03 7.89
C GLY A 351 7.28 -34.92 7.11
N THR A 352 6.08 -34.40 6.77
CA THR A 352 5.14 -35.11 5.89
C THR A 352 5.55 -34.85 4.45
N ILE A 353 5.65 -35.89 3.63
CA ILE A 353 6.05 -35.76 2.23
C ILE A 353 4.79 -35.88 1.35
N PRO A 354 4.33 -34.79 0.73
CA PRO A 354 3.24 -34.84 -0.24
C PRO A 354 3.63 -35.69 -1.45
N LYS A 355 2.63 -36.22 -2.15
CA LYS A 355 2.86 -37.09 -3.31
C LYS A 355 3.64 -36.36 -4.42
N ASN A 356 4.61 -37.05 -5.01
CA ASN A 356 5.49 -36.52 -6.06
C ASN A 356 6.42 -35.38 -5.56
N TYR A 357 6.81 -35.43 -4.29
CA TYR A 357 7.86 -34.59 -3.71
C TYR A 357 9.10 -35.38 -3.29
N GLU A 358 9.03 -36.71 -3.27
CA GLU A 358 10.02 -37.63 -2.72
C GLU A 358 11.43 -37.35 -3.26
N ASP A 359 11.54 -37.20 -4.58
CA ASP A 359 12.82 -36.95 -5.27
C ASP A 359 13.39 -35.55 -5.01
N TYR A 360 12.57 -34.60 -4.52
CA TYR A 360 12.96 -33.22 -4.27
C TYR A 360 13.32 -32.95 -2.80
N VAL A 361 12.96 -33.85 -1.88
CA VAL A 361 13.20 -33.66 -0.44
C VAL A 361 14.67 -33.36 -0.12
N PRO A 362 15.69 -34.07 -0.67
CA PRO A 362 17.09 -33.74 -0.38
C PRO A 362 17.45 -32.30 -0.78
N HIS A 363 16.98 -31.86 -1.95
CA HIS A 363 17.22 -30.50 -2.45
C HIS A 363 16.51 -29.43 -1.62
N LEU A 364 15.29 -29.72 -1.14
CA LEU A 364 14.56 -28.82 -0.24
C LEU A 364 15.21 -28.70 1.13
N MET A 365 15.80 -29.79 1.65
CA MET A 365 16.53 -29.76 2.91
C MET A 365 17.84 -28.96 2.79
N ASP A 366 18.59 -29.12 1.70
CA ASP A 366 19.78 -28.30 1.41
C ASP A 366 19.41 -26.82 1.26
N ALA A 367 18.33 -26.52 0.55
CA ALA A 367 17.80 -25.17 0.40
C ALA A 367 17.42 -24.57 1.76
N TYR A 368 16.72 -25.34 2.58
CA TYR A 368 16.30 -24.90 3.91
C TYR A 368 17.49 -24.62 4.82
N GLU A 369 18.48 -25.51 4.88
CA GLU A 369 19.70 -25.30 5.66
C GLU A 369 20.43 -24.02 5.21
N LEU A 370 20.58 -23.82 3.90
CA LEU A 370 21.19 -22.60 3.36
C LEU A 370 20.40 -21.35 3.75
N ALA A 371 19.06 -21.35 3.63
CA ALA A 371 18.24 -20.21 3.99
C ALA A 371 18.37 -19.84 5.47
N GLN A 372 18.47 -20.83 6.37
CA GLN A 372 18.74 -20.56 7.80
C GLN A 372 20.09 -19.88 8.02
N ILE A 373 21.13 -20.31 7.30
CA ILE A 373 22.47 -19.71 7.36
C ILE A 373 22.42 -18.25 6.87
N LEU A 374 21.78 -18.01 5.72
CA LEU A 374 21.61 -16.67 5.15
C LEU A 374 20.80 -15.76 6.07
N HIS A 375 19.70 -16.26 6.63
CA HIS A 375 18.86 -15.53 7.56
C HIS A 375 19.64 -15.10 8.80
N LYS A 376 20.39 -16.02 9.43
CA LYS A 376 21.23 -15.70 10.60
C LYS A 376 22.26 -14.62 10.29
N ARG A 377 22.89 -14.68 9.11
CA ARG A 377 23.84 -13.66 8.65
C ARG A 377 23.16 -12.31 8.47
N ARG A 378 21.98 -12.28 7.86
CA ARG A 378 21.19 -11.07 7.60
C ARG A 378 20.75 -10.40 8.91
N MET A 379 20.27 -11.18 9.87
CA MET A 379 19.97 -10.72 11.23
C MET A 379 21.21 -10.10 11.88
N GLY A 380 22.38 -10.74 11.75
CA GLY A 380 23.65 -10.22 12.28
C GLY A 380 24.09 -8.87 11.68
N ARG A 381 23.66 -8.55 10.44
CA ARG A 381 23.90 -7.27 9.76
C ARG A 381 22.89 -6.18 10.14
N GLY A 382 21.79 -6.53 10.82
CA GLY A 382 20.74 -5.61 11.24
C GLY A 382 19.53 -5.58 10.31
N PHE A 383 19.09 -6.72 9.79
CA PHE A 383 17.74 -6.84 9.24
C PHE A 383 16.71 -6.40 10.27
N VAL A 384 15.80 -5.50 9.90
CA VAL A 384 14.79 -4.98 10.81
C VAL A 384 13.49 -5.72 10.56
N SER A 385 13.05 -6.52 11.53
CA SER A 385 11.82 -7.31 11.41
C SER A 385 10.76 -6.85 12.40
N PHE A 386 9.71 -6.25 11.86
CA PHE A 386 8.52 -5.87 12.63
C PHE A 386 7.57 -7.06 12.79
N ASP A 387 7.00 -7.19 13.99
CA ASP A 387 5.97 -8.18 14.31
C ASP A 387 4.65 -7.42 14.48
N VAL A 388 4.12 -6.97 13.34
CA VAL A 388 2.83 -6.28 13.26
C VAL A 388 1.88 -7.22 12.52
N PRO A 389 0.74 -7.60 13.11
CA PRO A 389 -0.25 -8.44 12.44
C PRO A 389 -0.75 -7.81 11.13
N GLU A 390 -0.88 -8.62 10.09
CA GLU A 390 -1.45 -8.22 8.80
C GLU A 390 -2.67 -9.10 8.49
N PRO A 391 -3.83 -8.55 8.10
CA PRO A 391 -4.99 -9.37 7.76
C PRO A 391 -4.79 -10.11 6.42
N ARG A 392 -4.98 -11.43 6.42
CA ARG A 392 -5.15 -12.29 5.23
C ARG A 392 -6.63 -12.60 5.04
N LEU A 393 -7.13 -12.29 3.85
CA LEU A 393 -8.52 -12.53 3.45
C LEU A 393 -8.63 -13.87 2.73
N PHE A 394 -9.60 -14.69 3.13
CA PHE A 394 -9.99 -15.90 2.42
C PHE A 394 -11.31 -15.67 1.70
N PHE A 395 -11.36 -16.04 0.43
CA PHE A 395 -12.50 -15.81 -0.44
C PHE A 395 -13.17 -17.14 -0.81
N ASP A 396 -14.48 -17.09 -1.05
CA ASP A 396 -15.19 -18.17 -1.74
C ASP A 396 -15.06 -18.04 -3.27
N ALA A 397 -15.55 -19.04 -4.02
CA ALA A 397 -15.52 -19.03 -5.49
C ALA A 397 -16.30 -17.87 -6.14
N SER A 398 -17.09 -17.12 -5.36
CA SER A 398 -17.86 -15.97 -5.82
C SER A 398 -17.17 -14.63 -5.53
N GLY A 399 -16.00 -14.66 -4.86
CA GLY A 399 -15.22 -13.49 -4.47
C GLY A 399 -15.68 -12.77 -3.21
N LYS A 400 -16.48 -13.45 -2.38
CA LYS A 400 -16.89 -12.95 -1.07
C LYS A 400 -15.88 -13.41 -0.02
N VAL A 401 -15.50 -12.51 0.89
CA VAL A 401 -14.67 -12.86 2.04
C VAL A 401 -15.48 -13.76 2.97
N ILE A 402 -14.93 -14.93 3.29
CA ILE A 402 -15.52 -15.91 4.22
C ILE A 402 -14.79 -15.94 5.56
N LYS A 403 -13.52 -15.52 5.58
CA LYS A 403 -12.68 -15.57 6.77
C LYS A 403 -11.55 -14.53 6.69
N ILE A 404 -11.18 -13.99 7.84
CA ILE A 404 -10.03 -13.09 8.03
C ILE A 404 -9.13 -13.73 9.09
N GLU A 405 -7.84 -13.88 8.81
CA GLU A 405 -6.84 -14.37 9.76
C GLU A 405 -5.56 -13.52 9.71
N ASN A 406 -4.64 -13.74 10.64
CA ASN A 406 -3.31 -13.15 10.53
C ASN A 406 -2.54 -13.78 9.37
N ARG A 407 -1.89 -12.96 8.57
CA ARG A 407 -0.96 -13.40 7.55
C ARG A 407 0.26 -14.02 8.22
N ARG A 408 0.42 -15.33 8.03
CA ARG A 408 1.62 -16.06 8.45
C ARG A 408 2.53 -16.28 7.26
N ARG A 409 3.83 -16.11 7.48
CA ARG A 409 4.90 -16.53 6.55
C ARG A 409 5.45 -17.85 7.05
N GLY A 410 5.22 -18.92 6.30
CA GLY A 410 5.81 -20.22 6.59
C GLY A 410 7.30 -20.28 6.29
N THR A 411 7.88 -21.45 6.53
CA THR A 411 9.32 -21.69 6.35
C THR A 411 9.77 -21.55 4.90
N SER A 412 8.99 -22.04 3.95
CA SER A 412 9.28 -22.01 2.52
C SER A 412 9.19 -20.59 1.94
N GLU A 413 8.24 -19.77 2.39
CA GLU A 413 8.16 -18.36 2.02
C GLU A 413 9.42 -17.59 2.47
N LYS A 414 9.85 -17.80 3.71
CA LYS A 414 11.10 -17.21 4.24
C LYS A 414 12.32 -17.70 3.48
N MET A 415 12.36 -18.98 3.10
CA MET A 415 13.44 -19.56 2.30
C MET A 415 13.56 -18.88 0.93
N VAL A 416 12.44 -18.75 0.19
CA VAL A 416 12.43 -18.04 -1.09
C VAL A 416 12.82 -16.57 -0.91
N GLU A 417 12.29 -15.90 0.12
CA GLU A 417 12.64 -14.52 0.47
C GLU A 417 14.16 -14.33 0.63
N GLU A 418 14.83 -15.22 1.37
CA GLU A 418 16.28 -15.17 1.58
C GLU A 418 17.07 -15.28 0.26
N PHE A 419 16.66 -16.17 -0.64
CA PHE A 419 17.31 -16.36 -1.94
C PHE A 419 17.09 -15.18 -2.89
N MET A 420 15.86 -14.65 -2.95
CA MET A 420 15.56 -13.47 -3.77
C MET A 420 16.35 -12.25 -3.30
N LEU A 421 16.43 -12.06 -1.99
CA LEU A 421 17.20 -10.97 -1.40
C LEU A 421 18.70 -11.10 -1.68
N LEU A 422 19.26 -12.33 -1.65
CA LEU A 422 20.66 -12.57 -1.99
C LEU A 422 20.92 -12.27 -3.48
N ALA A 423 20.05 -12.73 -4.38
CA ALA A 423 20.17 -12.45 -5.81
C ALA A 423 20.13 -10.93 -6.09
N ASN A 424 19.19 -10.23 -5.47
CA ASN A 424 19.09 -8.77 -5.52
C ASN A 424 20.36 -8.07 -5.01
N GLU A 425 20.95 -8.52 -3.89
CA GLU A 425 22.21 -8.00 -3.35
C GLU A 425 23.38 -8.20 -4.33
N ILE A 426 23.52 -9.40 -4.91
CA ILE A 426 24.58 -9.72 -5.87
C ILE A 426 24.48 -8.82 -7.11
N VAL A 427 23.28 -8.69 -7.69
CA VAL A 427 23.09 -7.83 -8.87
C VAL A 427 23.36 -6.36 -8.53
N ALA A 428 22.89 -5.89 -7.37
CA ALA A 428 23.16 -4.53 -6.90
C ALA A 428 24.67 -4.24 -6.82
N GLN A 429 25.42 -5.16 -6.21
CA GLN A 429 26.87 -5.01 -6.04
C GLN A 429 27.60 -5.04 -7.38
N LYS A 430 27.27 -5.98 -8.28
CA LYS A 430 27.92 -6.07 -9.58
C LYS A 430 27.65 -4.84 -10.45
N LEU A 431 26.41 -4.37 -10.51
CA LEU A 431 26.09 -3.14 -11.26
C LEU A 431 26.79 -1.92 -10.64
N TYR A 432 26.82 -1.81 -9.31
CA TYR A 432 27.52 -0.71 -8.64
C TYR A 432 29.03 -0.69 -8.95
N GLN A 433 29.67 -1.86 -9.01
CA GLN A 433 31.10 -2.00 -9.32
C GLN A 433 31.46 -1.58 -10.75
N THR A 434 30.52 -1.58 -11.69
CA THR A 434 30.75 -1.06 -13.05
C THR A 434 31.04 0.44 -13.06
N GLY A 435 30.61 1.17 -12.03
CA GLY A 435 30.66 2.64 -11.99
C GLY A 435 29.60 3.33 -12.85
N TYR A 436 28.74 2.59 -13.55
CA TYR A 436 27.68 3.16 -14.38
C TYR A 436 26.35 3.37 -13.62
N PRO A 437 25.51 4.33 -14.05
CA PRO A 437 24.22 4.59 -13.42
C PRO A 437 23.29 3.38 -13.44
N SER A 438 22.54 3.16 -12.35
CA SER A 438 21.52 2.11 -12.22
C SER A 438 20.39 2.59 -11.30
N ILE A 439 19.28 1.85 -11.22
CA ILE A 439 18.16 2.12 -10.31
C ILE A 439 18.28 1.21 -9.09
N TYR A 440 18.37 1.82 -7.91
CA TYR A 440 18.43 1.15 -6.62
C TYR A 440 17.10 1.28 -5.88
N ARG A 441 16.78 0.28 -5.06
CA ARG A 441 15.69 0.35 -4.07
C ARG A 441 16.30 0.82 -2.77
N ILE A 442 15.98 2.04 -2.36
CA ILE A 442 16.58 2.69 -1.20
C ILE A 442 15.55 2.89 -0.10
N HIS A 443 16.01 2.87 1.14
CA HIS A 443 15.17 3.09 2.32
C HIS A 443 16.01 3.88 3.33
N ASP A 444 15.57 5.11 3.60
CA ASP A 444 16.29 6.05 4.47
C ASP A 444 16.23 5.61 5.94
N THR A 445 17.05 6.24 6.78
CA THR A 445 17.05 6.02 8.23
C THR A 445 15.76 6.51 8.90
N LEU A 446 15.64 6.24 10.20
CA LEU A 446 14.52 6.63 11.05
C LEU A 446 14.35 8.15 11.10
N ASN A 447 13.09 8.61 11.12
CA ASN A 447 12.77 9.99 11.44
C ASN A 447 12.96 10.22 12.95
N ILE A 448 14.08 10.84 13.32
CA ILE A 448 14.46 11.09 14.73
C ILE A 448 13.38 11.89 15.49
N LYS A 449 12.69 12.82 14.84
CA LYS A 449 11.62 13.59 15.51
C LYS A 449 10.44 12.69 15.88
N LYS A 450 10.00 11.85 14.95
CA LYS A 450 8.95 10.86 15.21
C LYS A 450 9.38 9.84 16.25
N LEU A 451 10.63 9.39 16.19
CA LEU A 451 11.18 8.44 17.16
C LEU A 451 11.19 9.01 18.59
N ASN A 452 11.53 10.29 18.75
CA ASN A 452 11.45 10.96 20.05
C ASN A 452 10.00 11.12 20.57
N GLN A 453 9.03 11.26 19.67
CA GLN A 453 7.60 11.27 20.04
C GLN A 453 7.14 9.86 20.43
N ALA A 454 7.49 8.86 19.64
CA ALA A 454 7.27 7.45 19.92
C ALA A 454 7.81 7.06 21.30
N TYR A 455 9.05 7.45 21.62
CA TYR A 455 9.65 7.18 22.92
C TYR A 455 8.83 7.76 24.09
N LYS A 456 8.33 9.00 23.97
CA LYS A 456 7.48 9.60 25.01
C LYS A 456 6.19 8.82 25.22
N ILE A 457 5.53 8.41 24.13
CA ILE A 457 4.31 7.60 24.18
C ILE A 457 4.61 6.29 24.91
N LEU A 458 5.67 5.58 24.51
CA LEU A 458 6.07 4.31 25.12
C LEU A 458 6.41 4.45 26.60
N LEU A 459 7.12 5.52 26.99
CA LEU A 459 7.47 5.78 28.38
C LEU A 459 6.23 6.00 29.26
N GLU A 460 5.21 6.71 28.75
CA GLU A 460 3.94 6.91 29.47
C GLU A 460 3.12 5.61 29.59
N LEU A 461 3.28 4.68 28.64
CA LEU A 461 2.78 3.31 28.75
C LEU A 461 3.64 2.42 29.68
N GLY A 462 4.64 2.99 30.35
CA GLY A 462 5.53 2.23 31.25
C GLY A 462 6.56 1.37 30.51
N ILE A 463 6.75 1.57 29.21
CA ILE A 463 7.74 0.87 28.39
C ILE A 463 8.95 1.81 28.19
N ASP A 464 9.93 1.69 29.08
CA ASP A 464 11.15 2.49 28.99
C ASP A 464 12.16 1.87 27.98
N ILE A 465 12.33 2.55 26.85
CA ILE A 465 13.33 2.21 25.82
C ILE A 465 14.55 3.15 25.84
N GLY A 466 14.74 3.95 26.90
CA GLY A 466 15.77 4.99 27.00
C GLY A 466 17.19 4.48 26.80
N ARG A 467 17.52 3.32 27.38
CA ARG A 467 18.81 2.64 27.16
C ARG A 467 19.08 2.37 25.67
N TYR A 468 18.04 1.97 24.94
CA TYR A 468 18.15 1.68 23.50
C TYR A 468 18.27 2.99 22.72
N MET A 469 17.56 4.04 23.13
CA MET A 469 17.66 5.36 22.54
C MET A 469 19.08 5.94 22.66
N ASP A 470 19.69 5.84 23.83
CA ASP A 470 21.07 6.28 24.07
C ASP A 470 22.06 5.49 23.21
N LYS A 471 21.90 4.17 23.14
CA LYS A 471 22.73 3.30 22.30
C LYS A 471 22.57 3.64 20.82
N MET A 472 21.36 3.87 20.33
CA MET A 472 21.11 4.28 18.95
C MET A 472 21.75 5.63 18.64
N ASN A 473 21.64 6.62 19.53
CA ASN A 473 22.32 7.90 19.38
C ASN A 473 23.84 7.74 19.26
N GLN A 474 24.45 6.91 20.11
CA GLN A 474 25.89 6.63 20.08
C GLN A 474 26.33 5.91 18.81
N GLN A 475 25.49 5.04 18.26
CA GLN A 475 25.79 4.23 17.08
C GLN A 475 25.37 4.89 15.75
N GLY A 476 24.70 6.04 15.78
CA GLY A 476 24.21 6.72 14.58
C GLY A 476 22.94 6.10 13.99
N PHE A 477 22.04 5.58 14.83
CA PHE A 477 20.74 5.01 14.46
C PHE A 477 20.84 3.90 13.41
N THR A 478 21.72 2.92 13.61
CA THR A 478 21.89 1.82 12.66
C THR A 478 20.69 0.86 12.65
N PRO A 479 20.47 0.11 11.54
CA PRO A 479 19.46 -0.95 11.49
C PRO A 479 19.63 -1.99 12.61
N LYS A 480 20.87 -2.35 12.93
CA LYS A 480 21.19 -3.31 13.99
C LYS A 480 20.76 -2.82 15.37
N ALA A 481 20.98 -1.54 15.68
CA ALA A 481 20.57 -0.97 16.96
C ALA A 481 19.05 -0.94 17.10
N LEU A 482 18.33 -0.72 15.99
CA LEU A 482 16.86 -0.82 15.96
C LEU A 482 16.40 -2.27 16.16
N GLU A 483 16.99 -3.25 15.47
CA GLU A 483 16.59 -4.66 15.63
C GLU A 483 16.84 -5.16 17.06
N GLU A 484 17.92 -4.73 17.73
CA GLU A 484 18.15 -5.07 19.14
C GLU A 484 17.06 -4.51 20.07
N LEU A 485 16.52 -3.32 19.77
CA LEU A 485 15.35 -2.78 20.48
C LEU A 485 14.13 -3.66 20.23
N LEU A 486 13.80 -3.93 18.96
CA LEU A 486 12.64 -4.70 18.57
C LEU A 486 12.68 -6.12 19.18
N ASP A 487 13.80 -6.81 19.06
CA ASP A 487 13.98 -8.17 19.60
C ASP A 487 13.81 -8.22 21.13
N ALA A 488 14.32 -7.22 21.84
CA ALA A 488 14.13 -7.11 23.29
C ALA A 488 12.65 -6.90 23.68
N THR A 489 11.87 -6.27 22.79
CA THR A 489 10.46 -5.96 23.05
C THR A 489 9.50 -7.07 22.59
N ARG A 490 9.92 -7.99 21.73
CA ARG A 490 9.07 -9.10 21.22
C ARG A 490 8.45 -9.97 22.31
N LYS A 491 9.15 -10.16 23.43
CA LYS A 491 8.68 -11.01 24.55
C LYS A 491 7.86 -10.26 25.59
N LEU A 492 7.71 -8.95 25.45
CA LEU A 492 6.92 -8.15 26.38
C LEU A 492 5.42 -8.39 26.14
N GLU A 493 4.66 -8.39 27.23
CA GLU A 493 3.20 -8.26 27.15
C GLU A 493 2.88 -6.91 26.50
N ASN A 494 2.30 -6.94 25.30
CA ASN A 494 2.08 -5.79 24.39
C ASN A 494 3.31 -5.28 23.61
N GLY A 495 4.31 -6.12 23.36
CA GLY A 495 5.46 -5.78 22.50
C GLY A 495 5.07 -5.32 21.09
N ASP A 496 3.96 -5.82 20.54
CA ASP A 496 3.41 -5.43 19.24
C ASP A 496 3.12 -3.92 19.13
N ILE A 497 2.75 -3.26 20.25
CA ILE A 497 2.54 -1.81 20.29
C ILE A 497 3.85 -1.07 20.03
N VAL A 498 4.96 -1.54 20.62
CA VAL A 498 6.30 -0.97 20.35
C VAL A 498 6.61 -1.08 18.87
N HIS A 499 6.43 -2.27 18.29
CA HIS A 499 6.69 -2.50 16.88
C HIS A 499 5.83 -1.58 15.99
N ARG A 500 4.54 -1.42 16.30
CA ARG A 500 3.62 -0.56 15.55
C ARG A 500 4.03 0.92 15.59
N VAL A 501 4.27 1.47 16.78
CA VAL A 501 4.64 2.88 16.95
C VAL A 501 6.00 3.18 16.29
N ILE A 502 6.96 2.25 16.41
CA ILE A 502 8.29 2.42 15.81
C ILE A 502 8.25 2.27 14.28
N LEU A 503 7.38 1.43 13.74
CA LEU A 503 7.17 1.29 12.29
C LEU A 503 6.77 2.63 11.65
N GLU A 504 5.95 3.45 12.32
CA GLU A 504 5.55 4.78 11.82
C GLU A 504 6.70 5.81 11.76
N CYS A 505 7.82 5.52 12.42
CA CYS A 505 9.02 6.34 12.40
C CYS A 505 9.86 6.11 11.14
N LEU A 506 9.62 5.02 10.40
CA LEU A 506 10.33 4.72 9.15
C LEU A 506 9.77 5.50 7.96
N THR A 507 10.63 5.68 6.95
CA THR A 507 10.22 6.26 5.67
C THR A 507 9.77 5.16 4.72
N ARG A 508 8.97 5.49 3.68
CA ARG A 508 8.68 4.51 2.63
C ARG A 508 9.91 4.32 1.75
N ALA A 509 10.24 3.06 1.44
CA ALA A 509 11.26 2.75 0.47
C ALA A 509 10.86 3.25 -0.94
N ARG A 510 11.84 3.67 -1.74
CA ARG A 510 11.63 4.25 -3.08
C ARG A 510 12.70 3.83 -4.06
N TYR A 511 12.44 4.01 -5.35
CA TYR A 511 13.44 3.81 -6.40
C TYR A 511 14.26 5.09 -6.59
N SER A 512 15.55 4.95 -6.87
CA SER A 512 16.47 6.06 -7.02
C SER A 512 17.65 5.70 -7.91
N ALA A 513 18.05 6.60 -8.82
CA ALA A 513 19.30 6.49 -9.57
C ALA A 513 20.54 6.82 -8.71
N ASN A 514 20.34 7.44 -7.55
CA ASN A 514 21.40 7.65 -6.56
C ASN A 514 21.41 6.47 -5.57
N PRO A 515 22.52 5.70 -5.48
CA PRO A 515 22.61 4.57 -4.58
C PRO A 515 22.73 5.03 -3.13
N LEU A 516 21.72 4.69 -2.32
CA LEU A 516 21.73 4.83 -0.86
C LEU A 516 21.50 3.45 -0.22
N PRO A 517 21.84 3.28 1.07
CA PRO A 517 21.50 2.06 1.79
C PRO A 517 19.99 1.77 1.81
N HIS A 518 19.65 0.51 2.06
CA HIS A 518 18.29 0.09 2.34
C HIS A 518 18.17 -0.28 3.83
N PHE A 519 17.78 0.71 4.65
CA PHE A 519 17.76 0.62 6.10
C PHE A 519 17.09 -0.65 6.63
N GLY A 520 15.83 -0.90 6.28
CA GLY A 520 15.07 -2.04 6.80
C GLY A 520 15.62 -3.43 6.41
N VAL A 521 16.39 -3.53 5.33
CA VAL A 521 16.98 -4.82 4.87
C VAL A 521 18.41 -4.98 5.41
N GLY A 522 19.05 -3.90 5.88
CA GLY A 522 20.41 -3.93 6.39
C GLY A 522 21.47 -4.09 5.29
N LEU A 523 21.25 -3.51 4.10
CA LEU A 523 22.17 -3.60 2.95
C LEU A 523 22.60 -2.23 2.43
N ASP A 524 23.88 -2.08 2.10
CA ASP A 524 24.46 -0.84 1.57
C ASP A 524 24.04 -0.54 0.13
N LYS A 525 23.81 -1.60 -0.65
CA LYS A 525 23.40 -1.55 -2.05
C LYS A 525 22.34 -2.62 -2.25
N TYR A 526 21.16 -2.19 -2.68
CA TYR A 526 20.03 -3.07 -2.92
C TYR A 526 19.23 -2.54 -4.11
N LEU A 527 18.79 -3.46 -4.96
CA LEU A 527 17.89 -3.18 -6.07
C LEU A 527 16.92 -4.34 -6.22
N HIS A 528 15.86 -4.16 -7.00
CA HIS A 528 14.96 -5.23 -7.35
C HIS A 528 15.33 -5.80 -8.73
N PHE A 529 15.53 -7.12 -8.79
CA PHE A 529 15.88 -7.87 -9.99
C PHE A 529 14.99 -9.10 -10.21
N THR A 530 14.40 -9.64 -9.13
CA THR A 530 13.78 -10.97 -9.11
C THR A 530 12.29 -11.00 -9.47
N SER A 531 11.69 -9.91 -9.95
CA SER A 531 10.27 -9.91 -10.36
C SER A 531 9.94 -9.03 -11.59
N PRO A 532 10.61 -9.25 -12.74
CA PRO A 532 10.44 -8.44 -13.95
C PRO A 532 9.06 -8.56 -14.61
N ILE A 533 8.27 -9.59 -14.34
CA ILE A 533 6.89 -9.71 -14.87
C ILE A 533 5.98 -8.64 -14.25
N ARG A 534 6.24 -8.26 -12.98
CA ARG A 534 5.36 -7.39 -12.19
C ARG A 534 5.98 -6.07 -11.71
N ARG A 535 7.27 -5.84 -11.95
CA ARG A 535 7.96 -4.59 -11.60
C ARG A 535 8.85 -4.09 -12.74
N TYR A 536 8.62 -2.85 -13.17
CA TYR A 536 9.40 -2.26 -14.27
C TYR A 536 10.84 -1.95 -13.86
N SER A 537 11.10 -1.73 -12.56
CA SER A 537 12.46 -1.60 -12.01
C SER A 537 13.36 -2.79 -12.35
N ASP A 538 12.79 -3.98 -12.32
CA ASP A 538 13.49 -5.24 -12.54
C ASP A 538 13.76 -5.42 -14.04
N ILE A 539 12.83 -5.02 -14.92
CA ILE A 539 13.08 -4.93 -16.38
C ILE A 539 14.26 -4.00 -16.67
N VAL A 540 14.34 -2.84 -15.99
CA VAL A 540 15.48 -1.92 -16.13
C VAL A 540 16.76 -2.58 -15.63
N ALA A 541 16.75 -3.22 -14.45
CA ALA A 541 17.92 -3.90 -13.91
C ALA A 541 18.43 -5.01 -14.86
N HIS A 542 17.53 -5.81 -15.44
CA HIS A 542 17.87 -6.84 -16.44
C HIS A 542 18.54 -6.23 -17.68
N ARG A 543 18.01 -5.11 -18.20
CA ARG A 543 18.62 -4.40 -19.35
C ARG A 543 20.02 -3.92 -19.03
N LEU A 544 20.20 -3.28 -17.87
CA LEU A 544 21.50 -2.75 -17.45
C LEU A 544 22.52 -3.87 -17.19
N VAL A 545 22.09 -5.02 -16.65
CA VAL A 545 22.94 -6.22 -16.55
C VAL A 545 23.43 -6.66 -17.92
N LYS A 546 22.53 -6.79 -18.90
CA LYS A 546 22.91 -7.20 -20.26
C LYS A 546 23.85 -6.19 -20.92
N GLU A 547 23.49 -4.91 -20.87
CA GLU A 547 24.29 -3.84 -21.46
C GLU A 547 25.70 -3.75 -20.84
N TYR A 548 25.78 -3.70 -19.51
CA TYR A 548 27.04 -3.38 -18.83
C TYR A 548 27.90 -4.60 -18.52
N LEU A 549 27.28 -5.72 -18.14
CA LEU A 549 28.02 -6.90 -17.70
C LEU A 549 28.25 -7.91 -18.83
N PHE A 550 27.32 -8.06 -19.77
CA PHE A 550 27.45 -9.06 -20.84
C PHE A 550 28.03 -8.45 -22.12
N GLU A 551 27.52 -7.30 -22.53
CA GLU A 551 27.96 -6.64 -23.77
C GLU A 551 29.13 -5.68 -23.55
N GLY A 552 29.42 -5.30 -22.28
CA GLY A 552 30.46 -4.33 -21.95
C GLY A 552 30.20 -2.93 -22.52
N LYS A 553 28.93 -2.61 -22.87
CA LYS A 553 28.55 -1.32 -23.41
C LYS A 553 28.68 -0.25 -22.36
N GLN A 554 29.23 0.88 -22.76
CA GLN A 554 29.34 2.06 -21.92
C GLN A 554 28.36 3.12 -22.40
N PRO A 555 27.69 3.86 -21.50
CA PRO A 555 26.83 4.95 -21.92
C PRO A 555 27.68 6.04 -22.58
N ILE A 556 27.19 6.60 -23.70
CA ILE A 556 27.84 7.72 -24.39
C ILE A 556 28.03 8.91 -23.45
N SER A 557 27.05 9.14 -22.56
CA SER A 557 27.13 10.12 -21.49
C SER A 557 26.58 9.51 -20.20
N ILE A 558 27.44 9.41 -19.18
CA ILE A 558 27.06 8.96 -17.83
C ILE A 558 25.97 9.86 -17.24
N GLN A 559 26.10 11.18 -17.42
CA GLN A 559 25.13 12.13 -16.88
C GLN A 559 23.77 11.97 -17.55
N ALA A 560 23.72 11.89 -18.88
CA ALA A 560 22.45 11.72 -19.61
C ALA A 560 21.76 10.41 -19.22
N LYS A 561 22.53 9.31 -19.07
CA LYS A 561 21.96 8.03 -18.61
C LYS A 561 21.44 8.12 -17.18
N LYS A 562 22.15 8.83 -16.30
CA LYS A 562 21.71 9.06 -14.92
C LYS A 562 20.43 9.89 -14.87
N ASP A 563 20.30 10.90 -15.71
CA ASP A 563 19.09 11.74 -15.79
C ASP A 563 17.89 10.90 -16.28
N GLU A 564 18.07 10.12 -17.36
CA GLU A 564 17.05 9.16 -17.85
C GLU A 564 16.59 8.19 -16.75
N LEU A 565 17.53 7.57 -16.03
CA LEU A 565 17.20 6.64 -14.95
C LEU A 565 16.57 7.33 -13.74
N THR A 566 16.86 8.63 -13.52
CA THR A 566 16.24 9.42 -12.46
C THR A 566 14.76 9.64 -12.75
N ASP A 567 14.42 10.00 -13.99
CA ASP A 567 13.04 10.19 -14.43
C ASP A 567 12.26 8.86 -14.35
N ILE A 568 12.85 7.77 -14.83
CA ILE A 568 12.26 6.43 -14.73
C ILE A 568 12.04 6.04 -13.26
N ALA A 569 13.05 6.22 -12.39
CA ALA A 569 12.94 5.88 -10.97
C ALA A 569 11.85 6.69 -10.26
N TYR A 570 11.68 7.97 -10.60
CA TYR A 570 10.61 8.81 -10.08
C TYR A 570 9.24 8.28 -10.48
N GLN A 571 9.03 7.99 -11.77
CA GLN A 571 7.77 7.45 -12.27
C GLN A 571 7.41 6.10 -11.63
N ILE A 572 8.36 5.15 -11.56
CA ILE A 572 8.11 3.85 -10.91
C ILE A 572 7.78 4.05 -9.42
N SER A 573 8.43 4.99 -8.73
CA SER A 573 8.15 5.25 -7.30
C SER A 573 6.74 5.82 -7.09
N MET A 574 6.26 6.69 -7.98
CA MET A 574 4.90 7.22 -7.94
C MET A 574 3.87 6.10 -8.14
N GLU A 575 4.03 5.29 -9.18
CA GLU A 575 3.09 4.20 -9.49
C GLU A 575 3.12 3.11 -8.40
N SER A 576 4.31 2.77 -7.86
CA SER A 576 4.42 1.86 -6.71
C SER A 576 3.66 2.39 -5.49
N THR A 577 3.79 3.68 -5.17
CA THR A 577 3.06 4.29 -4.04
C THR A 577 1.55 4.27 -4.27
N LYS A 578 1.12 4.49 -5.52
CA LYS A 578 -0.28 4.44 -5.91
C LYS A 578 -0.85 3.02 -5.82
N ALA A 579 -0.08 2.02 -6.24
CA ALA A 579 -0.43 0.62 -6.09
C ALA A 579 -0.58 0.23 -4.62
N ASP A 580 0.44 0.48 -3.78
CA ASP A 580 0.40 0.16 -2.34
C ASP A 580 -0.85 0.73 -1.66
N ARG A 581 -1.16 2.02 -1.90
CA ARG A 581 -2.34 2.69 -1.32
C ARG A 581 -3.65 2.08 -1.81
N LEU A 582 -3.70 1.63 -3.06
CA LEU A 582 -4.90 1.05 -3.63
C LEU A 582 -5.11 -0.39 -3.16
N GLU A 583 -4.05 -1.16 -3.00
CA GLU A 583 -4.07 -2.51 -2.43
C GLU A 583 -4.55 -2.48 -0.98
N GLU A 584 -3.98 -1.60 -0.16
CA GLU A 584 -4.44 -1.35 1.21
C GLU A 584 -5.93 -0.98 1.22
N LYS A 585 -6.35 -0.07 0.33
CA LYS A 585 -7.75 0.33 0.23
C LYS A 585 -8.67 -0.80 -0.21
N ALA A 586 -8.20 -1.67 -1.10
CA ALA A 586 -8.94 -2.81 -1.59
C ALA A 586 -9.18 -3.83 -0.46
N ILE A 587 -8.15 -4.11 0.34
CA ILE A 587 -8.25 -4.97 1.53
C ILE A 587 -9.25 -4.38 2.52
N GLN A 588 -9.11 -3.10 2.88
CA GLN A 588 -10.05 -2.41 3.78
C GLN A 588 -11.49 -2.42 3.26
N THR A 589 -11.69 -2.26 1.95
CA THR A 589 -13.02 -2.34 1.31
C THR A 589 -13.63 -3.74 1.51
N LYS A 590 -12.85 -4.80 1.30
CA LYS A 590 -13.28 -6.18 1.48
C LYS A 590 -13.52 -6.55 2.95
N ILE A 591 -12.75 -5.99 3.88
CA ILE A 591 -12.99 -6.12 5.31
C ILE A 591 -14.31 -5.44 5.70
N ALA A 592 -14.57 -4.23 5.20
CA ALA A 592 -15.83 -3.53 5.47
C ALA A 592 -17.05 -4.26 4.87
N GLU A 593 -16.92 -4.85 3.67
CA GLU A 593 -17.93 -5.74 3.07
C GLU A 593 -18.23 -6.96 3.96
N TYR A 594 -17.18 -7.58 4.52
CA TYR A 594 -17.32 -8.70 5.45
C TYR A 594 -18.06 -8.30 6.73
N MET A 595 -17.66 -7.18 7.33
CA MET A 595 -18.18 -6.66 8.60
C MET A 595 -19.61 -6.11 8.52
N GLU A 596 -20.15 -5.87 7.32
CA GLU A 596 -21.55 -5.47 7.11
C GLU A 596 -22.54 -6.45 7.74
N ASN A 597 -22.22 -7.75 7.76
CA ASN A 597 -23.08 -8.80 8.32
C ASN A 597 -23.02 -8.89 9.86
N TYR A 598 -22.15 -8.10 10.50
CA TYR A 598 -21.91 -8.13 11.95
C TYR A 598 -22.27 -6.80 12.63
N ILE A 599 -23.03 -5.94 11.95
CA ILE A 599 -23.57 -4.71 12.53
C ILE A 599 -24.52 -5.07 13.68
N GLY A 600 -24.32 -4.45 14.84
CA GLY A 600 -25.07 -4.68 16.07
C GLY A 600 -24.40 -5.64 17.04
N GLU A 601 -23.40 -6.40 16.59
CA GLU A 601 -22.63 -7.34 17.42
C GLU A 601 -21.57 -6.60 18.26
N GLU A 602 -21.18 -7.21 19.39
CA GLU A 602 -20.18 -6.69 20.32
C GLU A 602 -18.95 -7.58 20.38
N TYR A 603 -17.78 -6.94 20.48
CA TYR A 603 -16.48 -7.61 20.53
C TYR A 603 -15.59 -6.94 21.57
N ASP A 604 -14.72 -7.72 22.19
CA ASP A 604 -13.56 -7.17 22.87
C ASP A 604 -12.50 -6.83 21.82
N GLY A 605 -11.80 -5.71 22.02
CA GLY A 605 -10.73 -5.30 21.13
C GLY A 605 -9.72 -4.40 21.82
N ARG A 606 -8.52 -4.35 21.27
CA ARG A 606 -7.39 -3.58 21.80
C ARG A 606 -7.30 -2.22 21.14
N ILE A 607 -7.12 -1.16 21.92
CA ILE A 607 -6.83 0.17 21.37
C ILE A 607 -5.45 0.16 20.73
N ILE A 608 -5.39 0.32 19.40
CA ILE A 608 -4.13 0.34 18.62
C ILE A 608 -3.73 1.73 18.15
N GLN A 609 -4.63 2.70 18.22
CA GLN A 609 -4.34 4.10 17.93
C GLN A 609 -5.37 5.03 18.60
N LEU A 610 -4.89 6.20 19.03
CA LEU A 610 -5.70 7.26 19.62
C LEU A 610 -5.48 8.57 18.85
N SER A 611 -6.55 9.34 18.69
CA SER A 611 -6.49 10.69 18.17
C SER A 611 -7.50 11.60 18.87
N SER A 612 -7.41 12.91 18.64
CA SER A 612 -8.41 13.87 19.14
C SER A 612 -9.81 13.71 18.54
N HIS A 613 -9.99 12.80 17.57
CA HIS A 613 -11.27 12.58 16.88
C HIS A 613 -11.70 11.12 16.83
N SER A 614 -10.86 10.18 17.26
CA SER A 614 -11.16 8.76 17.12
C SER A 614 -10.33 7.89 18.08
N ILE A 615 -10.93 6.78 18.49
CA ILE A 615 -10.25 5.62 19.07
C ILE A 615 -10.30 4.52 18.02
N HIS A 616 -9.17 3.89 17.75
CA HIS A 616 -9.04 2.81 16.79
C HIS A 616 -8.78 1.51 17.55
N VAL A 617 -9.65 0.53 17.35
CA VAL A 617 -9.70 -0.71 18.13
C VAL A 617 -9.52 -1.89 17.21
N GLU A 618 -8.47 -2.68 17.43
CA GLU A 618 -8.22 -3.92 16.72
C GLU A 618 -8.92 -5.08 17.43
N LEU A 619 -9.76 -5.80 16.71
CA LEU A 619 -10.44 -7.00 17.18
C LEU A 619 -9.53 -8.24 17.06
N ASP A 620 -9.90 -9.34 17.69
CA ASP A 620 -9.15 -10.63 17.62
C ASP A 620 -8.97 -11.16 16.19
N ASN A 621 -9.86 -10.80 15.27
CA ASN A 621 -9.76 -11.15 13.84
C ASN A 621 -9.00 -10.10 13.01
N TYR A 622 -8.25 -9.19 13.65
CA TYR A 622 -7.43 -8.13 13.04
C TYR A 622 -8.20 -7.06 12.29
N VAL A 623 -9.52 -6.99 12.49
CA VAL A 623 -10.35 -5.90 11.97
C VAL A 623 -10.20 -4.68 12.86
N GLU A 624 -9.97 -3.54 12.22
CA GLU A 624 -9.93 -2.25 12.89
C GLU A 624 -11.32 -1.59 12.92
N VAL A 625 -11.79 -1.26 14.12
CA VAL A 625 -13.05 -0.54 14.39
C VAL A 625 -12.71 0.88 14.83
N ILE A 626 -13.25 1.85 14.09
CA ILE A 626 -13.07 3.28 14.37
C ILE A 626 -14.24 3.76 15.21
N ILE A 627 -13.96 4.21 16.44
CA ILE A 627 -14.92 4.88 17.32
C ILE A 627 -14.72 6.39 17.15
N PRO A 628 -15.62 7.12 16.46
CA PRO A 628 -15.52 8.57 16.36
C PRO A 628 -15.75 9.22 17.73
N LEU A 629 -14.92 10.19 18.08
CA LEU A 629 -15.03 10.93 19.34
C LEU A 629 -15.67 12.29 19.11
N ASN A 630 -16.61 12.64 19.98
CA ASN A 630 -17.14 13.98 20.09
C ASN A 630 -16.30 14.79 21.09
N ARG A 631 -15.70 15.91 20.65
CA ARG A 631 -14.89 16.78 21.51
C ARG A 631 -15.65 17.37 22.70
N ASN A 632 -16.98 17.38 22.66
CA ASN A 632 -17.80 17.80 23.80
C ASN A 632 -17.93 16.73 24.88
N GLU A 633 -17.64 15.46 24.54
CA GLU A 633 -17.78 14.30 25.41
C GLU A 633 -16.42 13.70 25.79
N PHE A 634 -15.36 14.06 25.07
CA PHE A 634 -14.02 13.51 25.24
C PHE A 634 -12.95 14.61 25.21
N THR A 635 -12.02 14.52 26.15
CA THR A 635 -10.82 15.35 26.21
C THR A 635 -9.60 14.52 25.81
N PHE A 636 -8.86 14.99 24.81
CA PHE A 636 -7.67 14.33 24.32
C PHE A 636 -6.42 14.89 25.01
N TYR A 637 -5.63 14.01 25.62
CA TYR A 637 -4.44 14.38 26.35
C TYR A 637 -3.19 13.89 25.61
N LYS A 638 -2.47 14.86 25.02
CA LYS A 638 -1.06 14.74 24.56
C LYS A 638 -0.73 13.52 23.69
N ASP A 639 -1.64 13.08 22.82
CA ASP A 639 -1.44 11.92 21.95
C ASP A 639 -1.36 10.55 22.66
N ILE A 640 -1.73 10.49 23.94
CA ILE A 640 -1.42 9.34 24.80
C ILE A 640 -2.66 8.76 25.48
N SER A 641 -3.64 9.60 25.82
CA SER A 641 -4.92 9.12 26.35
C SER A 641 -6.11 9.97 25.90
N VAL A 642 -7.28 9.34 25.91
CA VAL A 642 -8.58 9.97 25.72
C VAL A 642 -9.35 9.81 27.02
N SER A 643 -9.84 10.90 27.61
CA SER A 643 -10.71 10.86 28.78
C SER A 643 -12.13 11.24 28.40
N ASN A 644 -13.13 10.48 28.84
CA ASN A 644 -14.52 10.89 28.69
C ASN A 644 -14.95 11.89 29.78
N ILE A 645 -16.11 12.53 29.61
CA ILE A 645 -16.70 13.45 30.62
C ILE A 645 -16.93 12.81 32.00
N SER A 646 -16.99 11.49 32.10
CA SER A 646 -17.13 10.75 33.36
C SER A 646 -15.78 10.48 34.05
N GLY A 647 -14.67 10.94 33.46
CA GLY A 647 -13.30 10.78 33.98
C GLY A 647 -12.67 9.43 33.67
N VAL A 648 -13.29 8.59 32.85
CA VAL A 648 -12.69 7.32 32.40
C VAL A 648 -11.66 7.62 31.31
N GLU A 649 -10.42 7.23 31.56
CA GLU A 649 -9.32 7.37 30.62
C GLU A 649 -9.02 6.06 29.88
N TYR A 650 -8.92 6.18 28.56
CA TYR A 650 -8.53 5.16 27.60
C TYR A 650 -7.11 5.41 27.10
N HIS A 651 -6.28 4.37 27.15
CA HIS A 651 -4.88 4.42 26.73
C HIS A 651 -4.64 3.46 25.57
N LEU A 652 -3.56 3.72 24.83
CA LEU A 652 -3.05 2.78 23.85
C LEU A 652 -2.81 1.42 24.53
N GLY A 653 -3.30 0.33 23.93
CA GLY A 653 -3.19 -1.03 24.45
C GLY A 653 -4.29 -1.47 25.42
N ASP A 654 -5.16 -0.59 25.89
CA ASP A 654 -6.32 -1.01 26.70
C ASP A 654 -7.25 -1.93 25.89
N ILE A 655 -7.86 -2.92 26.56
CA ILE A 655 -8.92 -3.73 25.96
C ILE A 655 -10.26 -3.09 26.32
N ILE A 656 -11.06 -2.80 25.30
CA ILE A 656 -12.41 -2.25 25.45
C ILE A 656 -13.43 -3.07 24.69
N ARG A 657 -14.65 -3.09 25.20
CA ARG A 657 -15.77 -3.72 24.53
C ARG A 657 -16.47 -2.74 23.58
N VAL A 658 -16.54 -3.11 22.30
CA VAL A 658 -17.02 -2.26 21.21
C VAL A 658 -18.19 -2.92 20.48
N LYS A 659 -19.19 -2.12 20.13
CA LYS A 659 -20.31 -2.52 19.28
C LYS A 659 -20.10 -2.01 17.87
N ILE A 660 -20.37 -2.84 16.86
CA ILE A 660 -20.31 -2.42 15.46
C ILE A 660 -21.59 -1.66 15.11
N ASP A 661 -21.47 -0.38 14.75
CA ASP A 661 -22.63 0.47 14.47
C ASP A 661 -22.96 0.53 12.98
N ARG A 662 -21.92 0.62 12.13
CA ARG A 662 -22.08 0.76 10.68
C ARG A 662 -20.77 0.48 9.94
N VAL A 663 -20.86 0.25 8.64
CA VAL A 663 -19.71 0.13 7.73
C VAL A 663 -19.79 1.16 6.61
N ASN A 664 -18.64 1.59 6.11
CA ASN A 664 -18.54 2.30 4.84
C ASN A 664 -17.55 1.56 3.94
N LYS A 665 -18.09 0.82 2.96
CA LYS A 665 -17.33 -0.06 2.07
C LYS A 665 -16.32 0.69 1.22
N LEU A 666 -16.71 1.81 0.60
CA LEU A 666 -15.80 2.57 -0.26
C LEU A 666 -14.67 3.25 0.52
N LYS A 667 -14.95 3.70 1.74
CA LYS A 667 -13.91 4.17 2.67
C LYS A 667 -13.21 3.02 3.39
N GLY A 668 -13.63 1.77 3.23
CA GLY A 668 -13.04 0.63 3.90
C GLY A 668 -13.04 0.75 5.42
N ASN A 669 -14.01 1.47 5.99
CA ASN A 669 -14.06 1.78 7.41
C ASN A 669 -15.18 0.99 8.09
N VAL A 670 -14.89 0.42 9.25
CA VAL A 670 -15.86 -0.14 10.19
C VAL A 670 -15.97 0.82 11.35
N TYR A 671 -17.18 1.25 11.68
CA TYR A 671 -17.43 2.20 12.76
C TYR A 671 -18.16 1.53 13.91
N GLY A 672 -17.81 1.91 15.13
CA GLY A 672 -18.43 1.39 16.33
C GLY A 672 -18.54 2.41 17.46
N SER A 673 -19.10 1.94 18.56
CA SER A 673 -19.26 2.67 19.82
C SER A 673 -18.78 1.81 20.99
N TYR A 674 -18.31 2.46 22.05
CA TYR A 674 -17.93 1.77 23.29
C TYR A 674 -19.18 1.36 24.09
N THR A 675 -19.13 0.22 24.78
CA THR A 675 -20.30 -0.35 25.49
C THR A 675 -20.18 -0.43 27.01
N GLY A 676 -19.06 0.02 27.61
CA GLY A 676 -18.97 0.25 29.06
C GLY A 676 -17.89 -0.51 29.82
N GLU A 677 -17.29 -1.55 29.23
CA GLU A 677 -16.24 -2.34 29.90
C GLU A 677 -14.85 -2.01 29.34
N THR A 678 -13.93 -1.62 30.23
CA THR A 678 -12.51 -1.39 29.93
C THR A 678 -11.65 -2.23 30.86
N LYS A 679 -10.86 -3.13 30.29
CA LYS A 679 -9.82 -3.87 31.01
C LYS A 679 -8.47 -3.25 30.71
N ARG A 680 -7.89 -2.58 31.71
CA ARG A 680 -6.53 -2.03 31.61
C ARG A 680 -5.51 -3.16 31.66
N LEU A 681 -4.67 -3.25 30.64
CA LEU A 681 -3.52 -4.16 30.63
C LEU A 681 -2.30 -3.54 31.33
N TYR A 682 -2.23 -2.21 31.42
CA TYR A 682 -1.14 -1.53 32.10
C TYR A 682 -1.37 -1.48 33.62
N HIS A 683 -0.62 -2.29 34.36
CA HIS A 683 -0.33 -1.99 35.75
C HIS A 683 0.57 -0.75 35.78
N GLN A 684 0.06 0.36 36.33
CA GLN A 684 0.94 1.47 36.71
C GLN A 684 2.10 0.88 37.53
N PRO A 685 3.37 1.23 37.26
CA PRO A 685 4.42 0.93 38.21
C PRO A 685 3.97 1.48 39.56
N LYS A 686 3.88 0.62 40.58
CA LYS A 686 3.69 1.08 41.96
C LYS A 686 4.76 2.13 42.20
N LYS A 687 4.31 3.36 42.51
CA LYS A 687 5.14 4.50 42.89
C LYS A 687 6.20 4.12 43.91
#